data_AF-A0A7C4XNH3-F1
#
_entry.id   AF-A0A7C4XNH3-F1
#
_cell.length_a   1.000
_cell.length_b   1.000
_cell.length_c   1.000
_cell.angle_alpha   90.00
_cell.angle_beta   90.00
_cell.angle_gamma   90.00
#
_symmetry.space_group_name_H-M   'P 1'
#
loop_
_entity.id
_entity.type
_entity.pdbx_description
1 polymer ?
#
loop_
_entity_poly.entity_id
_entity_poly.type
_entity_poly.pdbx_seq_one_letter_code
_entity_poly.pdbx_strand_id
1 'polypeptide(L)'
;MKCKKISLIMIAFPIFLFGIGNVKRLEYIDPYDVPMTSYQAWSARITKESFSIGEVYRSKNFNYRLPMIDVVVYAPLYSYITDSLNTYISDLELENYSVRVDTVRGWNAILLRSHLAALLDSELVGAVFIGNVPVAWYEYQSDEGREEFPIELYFMDLNGTWTDSDADGLFDSHSGNKAPEIFVGRINANPMTWGNEVYLVNNYLSKIHKYRTGGYGIPQKALAYVDDDWYSFNNCNLNLLYDTVVVIRQYNTTTASDFRMRLDDPYEWVQICSHSSPWGNTFKNTSGYAGTVFNFELWFADPPFLFLNLFQCAGTRFIEENSEGGCYIFNTTNGLLAIGSTKVGSMLYFGDFYGPLNTGISVGQAFKQWFTQWGITDVDWFYGMCILGDPTLKPKQSVAKIASNSILNHSLITSMNWATPAPVDTNSETDAFVTTTIDGSGRLWTAWTTGRSVTNGRTEICAAYYSNGIWSPAQIVRPYLYWDFFPAISTDNQGNPWLTWARAYGRNYDIFGSIYVSGQWGTEEQLSSRASNDLYPAMTRDGAGRLWVCLERWTHLNGDIYCRYFDGTTWQPMFAVTVDSANDYRPAMATDSNGIAWVTWCSERYQYNRNIYVKRYNPNSGHWEDLYRITSNPAQDQDPKMAVSGDGTVWVVWTTWRNGNTDIYESHYNGSAWSNARAVTGDLGQDEHPALAVDRDGFLWCVWQSNRTGDWEIWAKYYKDNTWQDSFLVSNHTAKDVLPTAIADDSGYVWVFWQSNRNGNWDIYYSRLFSDLVEPSVSVITPNGGEVWNIGEVDTIRWFAQDNVRIDSVVIEYSTNSGSTWSYLITITTGDSIFPWVVPETPSNQCLVRIKAFDNNENEGEDISDSLFTIYDPEAPVIQVLVPNGGEVWYWDEVHQIRWNSSDNIGIESLNIYLSVDSGMTYPFLIAHFNTNDSIYEWTIPEVNSDRCLIKITGYDISNNTGFDTSDSCFTIGEYGVSENQTFVPEKFDLHILSSNPLRTNLKIRMSIPVKTSIEIKIYDITGKVIKTFVNKKVEPGHHTFSFDCKNLPSGIYFVAATAGDFSTVKKAIIIR
;
A
#
# COMPACT_ATOMS: atom_id res chain seq x y z
N MET A 1 14.44 45.55 -27.34
CA MET A 1 14.83 46.99 -27.30
C MET A 1 13.70 47.76 -26.59
N LYS A 2 13.96 48.75 -25.71
CA LYS A 2 12.90 49.43 -24.92
C LYS A 2 12.21 50.55 -25.72
N CYS A 3 10.87 50.64 -25.69
CA CYS A 3 10.18 51.93 -25.79
C CYS A 3 8.77 51.94 -25.15
N LYS A 4 8.45 53.02 -24.42
CA LYS A 4 7.07 53.37 -24.00
C LYS A 4 6.51 54.39 -25.00
N LYS A 5 5.18 54.42 -25.23
CA LYS A 5 4.32 55.62 -24.98
C LYS A 5 2.85 55.48 -25.43
N ILE A 6 1.96 55.74 -24.46
CA ILE A 6 0.81 56.68 -24.48
C ILE A 6 -0.34 56.48 -25.48
N SER A 7 -1.55 56.49 -24.90
CA SER A 7 -2.88 56.35 -25.49
C SER A 7 -3.34 57.47 -26.41
N LEU A 8 -4.31 57.16 -27.29
CA LEU A 8 -5.31 58.11 -27.77
C LEU A 8 -6.70 57.44 -27.80
N ILE A 9 -7.72 58.12 -27.29
CA ILE A 9 -9.11 57.65 -27.32
C ILE A 9 -9.79 58.19 -28.58
N MET A 10 -10.39 57.32 -29.39
CA MET A 10 -11.48 57.68 -30.31
C MET A 10 -12.65 56.74 -30.13
N ILE A 11 -13.84 57.32 -30.01
CA ILE A 11 -15.11 56.61 -29.83
C ILE A 11 -15.72 56.36 -31.22
N ALA A 12 -15.92 55.10 -31.57
CA ALA A 12 -16.72 54.67 -32.71
C ALA A 12 -17.57 53.44 -32.33
N PHE A 13 -18.74 53.30 -32.94
CA PHE A 13 -19.76 52.31 -32.59
C PHE A 13 -19.26 50.86 -32.67
N PRO A 14 -19.61 49.98 -31.72
CA PRO A 14 -19.35 48.56 -31.85
C PRO A 14 -20.36 47.93 -32.82
N ILE A 15 -19.89 47.62 -34.04
CA ILE A 15 -20.40 46.45 -34.75
C ILE A 15 -19.84 45.24 -34.00
N PHE A 16 -20.69 44.35 -33.50
CA PHE A 16 -20.27 43.11 -32.85
C PHE A 16 -19.68 42.14 -33.89
N LEU A 17 -18.40 42.35 -34.24
CA LEU A 17 -17.55 41.23 -34.64
C LEU A 17 -17.24 40.40 -33.39
N PHE A 18 -17.59 39.12 -33.43
CA PHE A 18 -17.18 38.14 -32.42
C PHE A 18 -15.69 37.81 -32.60
N GLY A 19 -14.82 38.75 -32.24
CA GLY A 19 -13.38 38.52 -32.20
C GLY A 19 -12.98 37.62 -31.02
N ILE A 20 -11.86 36.91 -31.17
CA ILE A 20 -11.24 36.04 -30.14
C ILE A 20 -10.79 36.82 -28.88
N GLY A 21 -10.88 38.16 -28.89
CA GLY A 21 -10.27 39.10 -27.94
C GLY A 21 -10.63 39.04 -26.45
N ASN A 22 -11.31 37.99 -25.97
CA ASN A 22 -11.45 37.67 -24.55
C ASN A 22 -10.65 36.41 -24.13
N VAL A 23 -10.06 35.67 -25.07
CA VAL A 23 -9.17 34.52 -24.81
C VAL A 23 -7.72 35.02 -24.80
N LYS A 24 -6.93 34.58 -23.81
CA LYS A 24 -5.50 34.92 -23.75
C LYS A 24 -4.75 34.25 -24.91
N ARG A 25 -3.86 34.99 -25.59
CA ARG A 25 -3.10 34.49 -26.74
C ARG A 25 -2.21 33.31 -26.33
N LEU A 26 -2.22 32.27 -27.14
CA LEU A 26 -1.27 31.17 -27.08
C LEU A 26 0.11 31.69 -27.50
N GLU A 27 1.09 31.62 -26.60
CA GLU A 27 2.51 31.97 -26.85
C GLU A 27 3.32 30.74 -27.23
N TYR A 28 4.25 30.86 -28.18
CA TYR A 28 5.29 29.87 -28.43
C TYR A 28 6.32 29.93 -27.29
N ILE A 29 6.50 28.82 -26.56
CA ILE A 29 7.45 28.77 -25.45
C ILE A 29 8.23 27.46 -25.49
N ASP A 30 9.44 27.55 -26.03
CA ASP A 30 10.49 26.56 -25.84
C ASP A 30 11.45 27.07 -24.74
N PRO A 31 11.71 26.32 -23.65
CA PRO A 31 12.53 26.81 -22.54
C PRO A 31 14.02 27.02 -22.88
N TYR A 32 14.43 26.68 -24.11
CA TYR A 32 15.80 26.76 -24.60
C TYR A 32 15.90 27.60 -25.88
N ASP A 33 14.86 28.39 -26.19
CA ASP A 33 14.72 29.24 -27.37
C ASP A 33 14.97 28.50 -28.71
N VAL A 34 14.71 27.18 -28.77
CA VAL A 34 14.83 26.41 -30.02
C VAL A 34 13.76 26.90 -31.01
N PRO A 35 14.11 27.28 -32.25
CA PRO A 35 13.13 27.66 -33.27
C PRO A 35 12.50 26.43 -33.94
N MET A 36 11.24 26.56 -34.38
CA MET A 36 10.58 25.55 -35.23
C MET A 36 11.34 25.34 -36.55
N THR A 37 11.29 24.12 -37.11
CA THR A 37 11.87 23.84 -38.42
C THR A 37 11.16 24.67 -39.50
N SER A 38 11.96 25.41 -40.26
CA SER A 38 11.50 26.21 -41.39
C SER A 38 11.15 25.36 -42.61
N TYR A 39 10.31 25.87 -43.51
CA TYR A 39 10.01 25.22 -44.79
C TYR A 39 11.30 24.95 -45.58
N GLN A 40 12.25 25.89 -45.60
CA GLN A 40 13.55 25.71 -46.23
C GLN A 40 14.36 24.56 -45.60
N ALA A 41 14.36 24.47 -44.26
CA ALA A 41 15.08 23.42 -43.54
C ALA A 41 14.40 22.04 -43.64
N TRP A 42 13.08 21.99 -43.81
CA TRP A 42 12.31 20.76 -44.06
C TRP A 42 12.46 20.29 -45.52
N SER A 43 12.26 21.18 -46.49
CA SER A 43 12.35 20.87 -47.93
C SER A 43 13.77 20.49 -48.39
N ALA A 44 14.79 20.80 -47.60
CA ALA A 44 16.15 20.30 -47.77
C ALA A 44 16.35 18.83 -47.34
N ARG A 45 15.49 18.29 -46.46
CA ARG A 45 15.56 16.90 -45.95
C ARG A 45 14.80 15.89 -46.82
N ILE A 46 13.82 16.34 -47.61
CA ILE A 46 12.99 15.45 -48.44
C ILE A 46 13.72 14.95 -49.69
N THR A 47 13.56 13.67 -50.01
CA THR A 47 14.12 13.07 -51.24
C THR A 47 13.24 13.43 -52.45
N LYS A 48 13.81 14.11 -53.44
CA LYS A 48 13.08 14.55 -54.65
C LYS A 48 12.87 13.38 -55.62
N GLU A 49 11.69 12.75 -55.54
CA GLU A 49 11.22 11.72 -56.46
C GLU A 49 10.04 12.21 -57.31
N SER A 50 9.84 11.63 -58.50
CA SER A 50 8.67 11.89 -59.35
C SER A 50 7.38 11.46 -58.66
N PHE A 51 6.33 12.28 -58.78
CA PHE A 51 5.03 11.97 -58.19
C PHE A 51 4.32 10.83 -58.92
N SER A 52 3.78 9.88 -58.16
CA SER A 52 2.85 8.85 -58.65
C SER A 52 1.87 8.46 -57.56
N ILE A 53 0.60 8.28 -57.92
CA ILE A 53 -0.45 7.73 -57.06
C ILE A 53 -1.23 6.66 -57.81
N GLY A 54 -1.67 5.59 -57.14
CA GLY A 54 -2.40 4.49 -57.79
C GLY A 54 -3.11 3.54 -56.83
N GLU A 55 -4.30 3.10 -57.27
CA GLU A 55 -5.22 2.25 -56.49
C GLU A 55 -4.66 0.83 -56.35
N VAL A 56 -4.60 0.34 -55.12
CA VAL A 56 -4.16 -1.03 -54.79
C VAL A 56 -5.25 -1.86 -54.12
N TYR A 57 -6.25 -1.22 -53.52
CA TYR A 57 -7.42 -1.89 -52.95
C TYR A 57 -8.69 -1.04 -53.09
N ARG A 58 -9.83 -1.73 -53.20
CA ARG A 58 -11.17 -1.14 -53.17
C ARG A 58 -12.20 -2.15 -52.65
N SER A 59 -13.06 -1.71 -51.73
CA SER A 59 -14.18 -2.51 -51.20
C SER A 59 -15.10 -3.06 -52.30
N LYS A 60 -15.57 -4.30 -52.11
CA LYS A 60 -16.38 -5.01 -53.13
C LYS A 60 -17.88 -4.67 -53.10
N ASN A 61 -18.37 -4.05 -52.04
CA ASN A 61 -19.81 -3.83 -51.80
C ASN A 61 -20.34 -2.51 -52.40
N PHE A 62 -20.36 -2.39 -53.73
CA PHE A 62 -20.86 -1.21 -54.45
C PHE A 62 -22.39 -0.99 -54.43
N ASN A 63 -23.16 -1.90 -53.85
CA ASN A 63 -24.63 -1.86 -53.90
C ASN A 63 -25.28 -0.86 -52.92
N TYR A 64 -24.50 -0.20 -52.07
CA TYR A 64 -24.95 0.83 -51.15
C TYR A 64 -24.00 2.04 -51.24
N ARG A 65 -24.55 3.26 -51.26
CA ARG A 65 -23.79 4.52 -51.14
C ARG A 65 -23.30 4.69 -49.69
N LEU A 66 -22.29 3.90 -49.33
CA LEU A 66 -21.61 4.02 -48.04
C LEU A 66 -20.56 5.14 -48.10
N PRO A 67 -20.38 5.92 -47.02
CA PRO A 67 -19.34 6.94 -46.96
C PRO A 67 -17.96 6.34 -47.24
N MET A 68 -17.19 6.95 -48.13
CA MET A 68 -15.88 6.43 -48.55
C MET A 68 -14.74 7.06 -47.75
N ILE A 69 -13.80 6.22 -47.32
CA ILE A 69 -12.50 6.60 -46.76
C ILE A 69 -11.41 6.22 -47.75
N ASP A 70 -10.54 7.18 -48.10
CA ASP A 70 -9.35 6.92 -48.90
C ASP A 70 -8.11 6.81 -48.00
N VAL A 71 -7.49 5.63 -47.96
CA VAL A 71 -6.27 5.37 -47.18
C VAL A 71 -5.07 5.51 -48.11
N VAL A 72 -4.36 6.63 -48.01
CA VAL A 72 -3.21 6.94 -48.87
C VAL A 72 -1.93 6.54 -48.15
N VAL A 73 -1.26 5.51 -48.66
CA VAL A 73 -0.08 4.89 -48.03
C VAL A 73 1.18 5.23 -48.81
N TYR A 74 2.25 5.61 -48.13
CA TYR A 74 3.57 5.77 -48.73
C TYR A 74 4.03 4.45 -49.39
N ALA A 75 4.25 4.45 -50.70
CA ALA A 75 4.40 3.22 -51.50
C ALA A 75 5.53 2.27 -51.01
N PRO A 76 6.71 2.76 -50.57
CA PRO A 76 7.74 1.90 -49.98
C PRO A 76 7.39 1.27 -48.62
N LEU A 77 6.37 1.79 -47.91
CA LEU A 77 5.91 1.26 -46.62
C LEU A 77 4.83 0.16 -46.81
N TYR A 78 4.00 0.28 -47.86
CA TYR A 78 2.80 -0.54 -48.09
C TYR A 78 3.00 -2.05 -47.90
N SER A 79 4.04 -2.63 -48.51
CA SER A 79 4.32 -4.08 -48.43
C SER A 79 4.73 -4.58 -47.05
N TYR A 80 5.19 -3.69 -46.15
CA TYR A 80 5.63 -4.03 -44.80
C TYR A 80 4.55 -3.86 -43.74
N ILE A 81 3.41 -3.25 -44.09
CA ILE A 81 2.26 -3.05 -43.19
C ILE A 81 0.99 -3.74 -43.68
N THR A 82 1.07 -4.53 -44.77
CA THR A 82 -0.10 -5.06 -45.50
C THR A 82 -1.05 -5.86 -44.60
N ASP A 83 -0.54 -6.68 -43.67
CA ASP A 83 -1.40 -7.51 -42.81
C ASP A 83 -2.19 -6.66 -41.81
N SER A 84 -1.53 -5.77 -41.06
CA SER A 84 -2.20 -4.83 -40.16
C SER A 84 -3.12 -3.85 -40.90
N LEU A 85 -2.75 -3.47 -42.12
CA LEU A 85 -3.57 -2.63 -43.01
C LEU A 85 -4.83 -3.37 -43.48
N ASN A 86 -4.76 -4.66 -43.79
CA ASN A 86 -5.93 -5.48 -44.13
C ASN A 86 -6.89 -5.63 -42.94
N THR A 87 -6.37 -5.76 -41.72
CA THR A 87 -7.18 -5.72 -40.49
C THR A 87 -7.86 -4.36 -40.34
N TYR A 88 -7.12 -3.25 -40.50
CA TYR A 88 -7.68 -1.89 -40.44
C TYR A 88 -8.76 -1.63 -41.49
N ILE A 89 -8.56 -2.07 -42.74
CA ILE A 89 -9.59 -2.03 -43.80
C ILE A 89 -10.84 -2.80 -43.37
N SER A 90 -10.67 -4.00 -42.81
CA SER A 90 -11.78 -4.85 -42.36
C SER A 90 -12.58 -4.18 -41.22
N ASP A 91 -11.89 -3.52 -40.28
CA ASP A 91 -12.51 -2.77 -39.19
C ASP A 91 -13.34 -1.59 -39.70
N LEU A 92 -12.84 -0.84 -40.71
CA LEU A 92 -13.59 0.24 -41.35
C LEU A 92 -14.83 -0.26 -42.11
N GLU A 93 -14.70 -1.39 -42.83
CA GLU A 93 -15.83 -2.02 -43.53
C GLU A 93 -16.91 -2.52 -42.55
N LEU A 94 -16.52 -3.05 -41.39
CA LEU A 94 -17.43 -3.43 -40.30
C LEU A 94 -18.18 -2.23 -39.71
N GLU A 95 -17.58 -1.03 -39.74
CA GLU A 95 -18.23 0.23 -39.35
C GLU A 95 -19.09 0.87 -40.47
N ASN A 96 -19.27 0.18 -41.60
CA ASN A 96 -20.04 0.61 -42.77
C ASN A 96 -19.41 1.78 -43.56
N TYR A 97 -18.08 1.91 -43.53
CA TYR A 97 -17.37 2.69 -44.55
C TYR A 97 -17.14 1.83 -45.80
N SER A 98 -17.09 2.48 -46.97
CA SER A 98 -16.38 1.91 -48.12
C SER A 98 -14.92 2.37 -48.08
N VAL A 99 -13.98 1.49 -48.41
CA VAL A 99 -12.55 1.76 -48.30
C VAL A 99 -11.89 1.69 -49.67
N ARG A 100 -11.13 2.73 -49.98
CA ARG A 100 -10.15 2.76 -51.07
C ARG A 100 -8.76 2.82 -50.43
N VAL A 101 -7.78 2.16 -51.05
CA VAL A 101 -6.38 2.32 -50.69
C VAL A 101 -5.60 2.71 -51.94
N ASP A 102 -4.94 3.85 -51.87
CA ASP A 102 -3.97 4.30 -52.85
C ASP A 102 -2.56 4.21 -52.28
N THR A 103 -1.59 3.89 -53.14
CA THR A 103 -0.17 4.06 -52.82
C THR A 103 0.36 5.33 -53.46
N VAL A 104 1.13 6.13 -52.71
CA VAL A 104 1.70 7.41 -53.16
C VAL A 104 3.23 7.41 -53.07
N ARG A 105 3.88 8.07 -54.03
CA ARG A 105 5.32 8.31 -54.06
C ARG A 105 5.61 9.70 -54.62
N GLY A 106 6.72 10.31 -54.18
CA GLY A 106 7.13 11.67 -54.57
C GLY A 106 6.34 12.78 -53.85
N TRP A 107 6.90 13.99 -53.86
CA TRP A 107 6.41 15.13 -53.08
C TRP A 107 5.69 16.14 -53.98
N ASN A 108 4.37 15.99 -54.13
CA ASN A 108 3.53 16.96 -54.82
C ASN A 108 2.12 17.04 -54.18
N ALA A 109 1.90 18.06 -53.35
CA ALA A 109 0.63 18.27 -52.68
C ALA A 109 -0.51 18.61 -53.65
N ILE A 110 -0.23 19.35 -54.73
CA ILE A 110 -1.24 19.77 -55.72
C ILE A 110 -1.85 18.55 -56.43
N LEU A 111 -1.02 17.60 -56.84
CA LEU A 111 -1.49 16.37 -57.50
C LEU A 111 -2.23 15.43 -56.53
N LEU A 112 -1.81 15.36 -55.26
CA LEU A 112 -2.54 14.62 -54.22
C LEU A 112 -3.92 15.24 -53.94
N ARG A 113 -4.01 16.57 -53.76
CA ARG A 113 -5.29 17.28 -53.59
C ARG A 113 -6.21 17.11 -54.79
N SER A 114 -5.65 17.19 -56.01
CA SER A 114 -6.41 16.97 -57.25
C SER A 114 -6.97 15.56 -57.37
N HIS A 115 -6.23 14.56 -56.89
CA HIS A 115 -6.70 13.17 -56.80
C HIS A 115 -7.85 13.02 -55.81
N LEU A 116 -7.73 13.54 -54.59
CA LEU A 116 -8.79 13.51 -53.59
C LEU A 116 -10.06 14.24 -54.07
N ALA A 117 -9.92 15.39 -54.74
CA ALA A 117 -11.04 16.11 -55.33
C ALA A 117 -11.80 15.28 -56.39
N ALA A 118 -11.10 14.46 -57.18
CA ALA A 118 -11.71 13.57 -58.17
C ALA A 118 -12.50 12.40 -57.54
N LEU A 119 -12.36 12.16 -56.24
CA LEU A 119 -13.06 11.10 -55.50
C LEU A 119 -14.34 11.60 -54.79
N LEU A 120 -14.61 12.91 -54.77
CA LEU A 120 -15.81 13.48 -54.11
C LEU A 120 -17.13 12.91 -54.65
N ASP A 121 -17.25 12.73 -55.98
CA ASP A 121 -18.42 12.10 -56.62
C ASP A 121 -18.60 10.62 -56.25
N SER A 122 -17.62 10.01 -55.57
CA SER A 122 -17.66 8.64 -55.03
C SER A 122 -17.97 8.60 -53.53
N GLU A 123 -18.68 9.61 -53.00
CA GLU A 123 -19.08 9.71 -51.59
C GLU A 123 -17.89 9.79 -50.60
N LEU A 124 -16.74 10.35 -51.02
CA LEU A 124 -15.58 10.56 -50.15
C LEU A 124 -15.94 11.48 -48.98
N VAL A 125 -15.77 10.98 -47.74
CA VAL A 125 -15.99 11.77 -46.52
C VAL A 125 -14.70 12.08 -45.75
N GLY A 126 -13.63 11.33 -45.99
CA GLY A 126 -12.36 11.48 -45.29
C GLY A 126 -11.20 10.73 -45.94
N ALA A 127 -9.98 11.13 -45.59
CA ALA A 127 -8.76 10.45 -46.00
C ALA A 127 -7.82 10.19 -44.80
N VAL A 128 -7.02 9.13 -44.88
CA VAL A 128 -6.04 8.77 -43.85
C VAL A 128 -4.67 8.58 -44.51
N PHE A 129 -3.70 9.37 -44.09
CA PHE A 129 -2.36 9.41 -44.68
C PHE A 129 -1.38 8.60 -43.83
N ILE A 130 -0.76 7.56 -44.40
CA ILE A 130 0.16 6.66 -43.68
C ILE A 130 1.59 6.76 -44.24
N GLY A 131 2.53 7.16 -43.38
CA GLY A 131 3.94 7.39 -43.70
C GLY A 131 4.22 8.74 -44.38
N ASN A 132 5.30 8.79 -45.16
CA ASN A 132 5.76 9.98 -45.90
C ASN A 132 4.88 10.38 -47.10
N VAL A 133 3.63 10.75 -46.81
CA VAL A 133 2.66 11.34 -47.74
C VAL A 133 2.92 12.86 -47.87
N PRO A 134 2.77 13.47 -49.07
CA PRO A 134 2.96 14.92 -49.29
C PRO A 134 2.36 15.83 -48.21
N VAL A 135 3.03 16.97 -48.00
CA VAL A 135 2.68 17.99 -47.01
C VAL A 135 2.56 19.33 -47.74
N ALA A 136 1.46 20.06 -47.49
CA ALA A 136 1.28 21.43 -47.94
C ALA A 136 1.76 22.40 -46.86
N TRP A 137 2.29 23.55 -47.26
CA TRP A 137 2.73 24.62 -46.36
C TRP A 137 1.96 25.90 -46.65
N TYR A 138 1.67 26.67 -45.61
CA TYR A 138 1.05 27.99 -45.69
C TYR A 138 1.99 29.01 -45.07
N GLU A 139 1.98 30.23 -45.61
CA GLU A 139 2.59 31.38 -44.97
C GLU A 139 1.57 32.47 -44.66
N TYR A 140 1.78 33.17 -43.54
CA TYR A 140 0.89 34.24 -43.11
C TYR A 140 1.67 35.35 -42.43
N GLN A 141 1.34 36.60 -42.77
CA GLN A 141 1.86 37.78 -42.11
C GLN A 141 0.85 38.25 -41.06
N SER A 142 1.12 37.94 -39.79
CA SER A 142 0.35 38.42 -38.65
C SER A 142 0.86 39.79 -38.18
N ASP A 143 0.16 40.38 -37.20
CA ASP A 143 0.61 41.58 -36.48
C ASP A 143 1.91 41.35 -35.65
N GLU A 144 2.29 40.08 -35.41
CA GLU A 144 3.48 39.70 -34.62
C GLU A 144 4.66 39.23 -35.49
N GLY A 145 4.43 38.76 -36.73
CA GLY A 145 5.50 38.35 -37.65
C GLY A 145 5.02 37.55 -38.86
N ARG A 146 5.97 37.13 -39.71
CA ARG A 146 5.74 36.11 -40.76
C ARG A 146 5.81 34.74 -40.10
N GLU A 147 4.76 33.95 -40.23
CA GLU A 147 4.71 32.54 -39.80
C GLU A 147 4.63 31.61 -41.01
N GLU A 148 5.30 30.46 -40.93
CA GLU A 148 5.24 29.39 -41.94
C GLU A 148 5.01 28.01 -41.30
N PHE A 149 4.04 27.25 -41.83
CA PHE A 149 3.54 26.06 -41.17
C PHE A 149 2.90 25.01 -42.11
N PRO A 150 3.01 23.71 -41.77
CA PRO A 150 2.24 22.65 -42.44
C PRO A 150 0.74 22.85 -42.28
N ILE A 151 -0.04 22.66 -43.37
CA ILE A 151 -1.49 22.91 -43.39
C ILE A 151 -2.28 21.70 -43.93
N GLU A 152 -2.96 20.97 -43.05
CA GLU A 152 -3.83 19.85 -43.47
C GLU A 152 -5.18 20.34 -44.04
N LEU A 153 -5.61 21.57 -43.73
CA LEU A 153 -6.81 22.17 -44.34
C LEU A 153 -6.74 22.15 -45.87
N TYR A 154 -5.55 22.25 -46.47
CA TYR A 154 -5.34 22.15 -47.91
C TYR A 154 -5.83 20.82 -48.52
N PHE A 155 -5.77 19.72 -47.77
CA PHE A 155 -6.27 18.42 -48.20
C PHE A 155 -7.72 18.15 -47.75
N MET A 156 -8.26 18.98 -46.85
CA MET A 156 -9.63 18.87 -46.36
C MET A 156 -10.63 19.72 -47.18
N ASP A 157 -10.25 20.95 -47.52
CA ASP A 157 -10.90 21.78 -48.54
C ASP A 157 -10.38 21.38 -49.92
N LEU A 158 -11.28 20.89 -50.78
CA LEU A 158 -10.95 20.34 -52.09
C LEU A 158 -11.50 21.19 -53.25
N ASN A 159 -12.36 22.18 -52.97
CA ASN A 159 -12.89 23.10 -54.00
C ASN A 159 -12.53 24.59 -53.80
N GLY A 160 -11.87 24.96 -52.69
CA GLY A 160 -11.30 26.28 -52.46
C GLY A 160 -10.06 26.59 -53.30
N THR A 161 -9.77 27.88 -53.43
CA THR A 161 -8.68 28.43 -54.25
C THR A 161 -7.50 28.82 -53.38
N TRP A 162 -6.37 28.15 -53.60
CA TRP A 162 -5.10 28.37 -52.90
C TRP A 162 -4.07 28.90 -53.90
N THR A 163 -3.38 29.98 -53.55
CA THR A 163 -2.38 30.62 -54.41
C THR A 163 -1.07 30.80 -53.65
N ASP A 164 -0.01 30.30 -54.27
CA ASP A 164 1.39 30.62 -54.04
C ASP A 164 1.71 31.76 -55.02
N SER A 165 1.94 32.98 -54.51
CA SER A 165 2.01 34.18 -55.36
C SER A 165 3.44 34.57 -55.75
N ASP A 166 4.44 34.14 -54.99
CA ASP A 166 5.86 34.43 -55.25
C ASP A 166 6.67 33.22 -55.77
N ALA A 167 6.04 32.04 -55.81
CA ALA A 167 6.56 30.76 -56.26
C ALA A 167 7.68 30.17 -55.38
N ASP A 168 7.71 30.48 -54.08
CA ASP A 168 8.64 29.86 -53.12
C ASP A 168 8.21 28.45 -52.65
N GLY A 169 6.94 28.09 -52.87
CA GLY A 169 6.34 26.79 -52.57
C GLY A 169 5.51 26.74 -51.28
N LEU A 170 5.32 27.87 -50.60
CA LEU A 170 4.27 28.06 -49.60
C LEU A 170 3.00 28.66 -50.25
N PHE A 171 1.84 28.47 -49.63
CA PHE A 171 0.61 29.16 -50.02
C PHE A 171 0.39 30.40 -49.15
N ASP A 172 0.26 31.57 -49.76
CA ASP A 172 0.08 32.86 -49.08
C ASP A 172 -1.37 33.36 -49.12
N SER A 173 -2.23 32.79 -49.97
CA SER A 173 -3.66 33.13 -49.99
C SER A 173 -4.60 31.95 -50.18
N HIS A 174 -5.69 31.96 -49.40
CA HIS A 174 -6.83 31.04 -49.51
C HIS A 174 -8.13 31.84 -49.68
N SER A 175 -8.86 31.56 -50.77
CA SER A 175 -10.10 32.26 -51.19
C SER A 175 -11.12 31.32 -51.85
N GLY A 176 -12.34 31.81 -52.11
CA GLY A 176 -13.45 30.99 -52.61
C GLY A 176 -14.26 30.38 -51.47
N ASN A 177 -14.79 29.16 -51.65
CA ASN A 177 -15.18 28.33 -50.51
C ASN A 177 -13.91 27.99 -49.71
N LYS A 178 -14.06 27.90 -48.38
CA LYS A 178 -12.98 27.58 -47.45
C LYS A 178 -13.32 26.42 -46.53
N ALA A 179 -14.58 25.98 -46.54
CA ALA A 179 -15.07 24.93 -45.67
C ALA A 179 -14.54 23.57 -46.15
N PRO A 180 -14.07 22.70 -45.24
CA PRO A 180 -13.57 21.39 -45.64
C PRO A 180 -14.69 20.45 -46.11
N GLU A 181 -14.52 19.88 -47.32
CA GLU A 181 -15.39 18.82 -47.83
C GLU A 181 -15.16 17.49 -47.11
N ILE A 182 -13.92 17.19 -46.74
CA ILE A 182 -13.52 15.93 -46.10
C ILE A 182 -12.77 16.19 -44.78
N PHE A 183 -12.62 15.15 -43.95
CA PHE A 183 -11.64 15.18 -42.85
C PHE A 183 -10.35 14.45 -43.25
N VAL A 184 -9.21 14.87 -42.71
CA VAL A 184 -7.92 14.22 -42.94
C VAL A 184 -7.27 13.92 -41.59
N GLY A 185 -6.62 12.76 -41.50
CA GLY A 185 -5.76 12.40 -40.36
C GLY A 185 -4.46 11.76 -40.83
N ARG A 186 -3.37 12.00 -40.09
CA ARG A 186 -2.01 11.62 -40.49
C ARG A 186 -1.34 10.69 -39.49
N ILE A 187 -0.84 9.57 -39.98
CA ILE A 187 -0.09 8.53 -39.26
C ILE A 187 1.32 8.49 -39.86
N ASN A 188 2.17 9.45 -39.46
CA ASN A 188 3.55 9.55 -39.94
C ASN A 188 4.57 9.25 -38.83
N ALA A 189 5.07 8.02 -38.78
CA ALA A 189 6.08 7.62 -37.80
C ALA A 189 7.53 7.95 -38.20
N ASN A 190 7.77 8.45 -39.42
CA ASN A 190 9.13 8.71 -39.92
C ASN A 190 9.98 9.67 -39.05
N PRO A 191 9.41 10.73 -38.43
CA PRO A 191 10.15 11.64 -37.54
C PRO A 191 10.38 11.10 -36.13
N MET A 192 9.84 9.93 -35.77
CA MET A 192 9.99 9.34 -34.43
C MET A 192 11.34 8.62 -34.36
N THR A 193 12.25 9.05 -33.50
CA THR A 193 13.66 8.62 -33.53
C THR A 193 13.92 7.29 -32.82
N TRP A 194 12.96 6.79 -32.02
CA TRP A 194 13.13 5.64 -31.13
C TRP A 194 12.70 4.29 -31.69
N GLY A 195 12.03 4.28 -32.84
CA GLY A 195 11.48 3.07 -33.44
C GLY A 195 11.66 3.07 -34.94
N ASN A 196 11.53 1.90 -35.55
CA ASN A 196 11.44 1.80 -37.00
C ASN A 196 10.01 2.16 -37.46
N GLU A 197 9.88 2.95 -38.53
CA GLU A 197 8.58 3.36 -39.12
C GLU A 197 7.65 2.17 -39.39
N VAL A 198 8.18 1.03 -39.86
CA VAL A 198 7.40 -0.21 -40.08
C VAL A 198 6.84 -0.77 -38.76
N TYR A 199 7.66 -0.80 -37.71
CA TYR A 199 7.25 -1.30 -36.40
C TYR A 199 6.21 -0.39 -35.77
N LEU A 200 6.47 0.93 -35.73
CA LEU A 200 5.59 1.92 -35.13
C LEU A 200 4.23 1.99 -35.83
N VAL A 201 4.18 1.90 -37.16
CA VAL A 201 2.91 1.88 -37.91
C VAL A 201 2.15 0.55 -37.71
N ASN A 202 2.83 -0.60 -37.70
CA ASN A 202 2.17 -1.88 -37.42
C ASN A 202 1.62 -1.95 -35.98
N ASN A 203 2.39 -1.48 -34.99
CA ASN A 203 1.93 -1.34 -33.60
C ASN A 203 0.71 -0.41 -33.55
N TYR A 204 0.78 0.77 -34.19
CA TYR A 204 -0.32 1.72 -34.23
C TYR A 204 -1.61 1.13 -34.80
N LEU A 205 -1.54 0.45 -35.96
CA LEU A 205 -2.72 -0.21 -36.54
C LEU A 205 -3.25 -1.35 -35.66
N SER A 206 -2.38 -2.07 -34.94
CA SER A 206 -2.80 -3.05 -33.94
C SER A 206 -3.50 -2.40 -32.74
N LYS A 207 -3.09 -1.21 -32.30
CA LYS A 207 -3.80 -0.42 -31.27
C LYS A 207 -5.18 0.01 -31.74
N ILE A 208 -5.32 0.45 -33.00
CA ILE A 208 -6.63 0.77 -33.60
C ILE A 208 -7.56 -0.44 -33.59
N HIS A 209 -7.08 -1.60 -34.03
CA HIS A 209 -7.87 -2.84 -34.01
C HIS A 209 -8.27 -3.25 -32.59
N LYS A 210 -7.33 -3.23 -31.64
CA LYS A 210 -7.56 -3.49 -30.21
C LYS A 210 -8.63 -2.55 -29.63
N TYR A 211 -8.66 -1.28 -30.05
CA TYR A 211 -9.66 -0.33 -29.60
C TYR A 211 -11.06 -0.65 -30.12
N ARG A 212 -11.19 -0.89 -31.44
CA ARG A 212 -12.47 -1.20 -32.12
C ARG A 212 -13.08 -2.53 -31.68
N THR A 213 -12.24 -3.52 -31.38
CA THR A 213 -12.66 -4.83 -30.84
C THR A 213 -12.89 -4.84 -29.33
N GLY A 214 -12.67 -3.72 -28.63
CA GLY A 214 -12.97 -3.57 -27.20
C GLY A 214 -11.86 -3.98 -26.24
N GLY A 215 -10.67 -4.36 -26.71
CA GLY A 215 -9.54 -4.87 -25.92
C GLY A 215 -8.75 -3.86 -25.06
N TYR A 216 -9.29 -2.66 -24.79
CA TYR A 216 -8.68 -1.67 -23.88
C TYR A 216 -9.43 -1.62 -22.54
N GLY A 217 -8.68 -1.75 -21.44
CA GLY A 217 -9.19 -1.62 -20.07
C GLY A 217 -9.17 -0.19 -19.50
N ILE A 218 -8.88 0.83 -20.32
CA ILE A 218 -8.87 2.23 -19.88
C ILE A 218 -10.31 2.65 -19.52
N PRO A 219 -10.53 3.28 -18.35
CA PRO A 219 -11.84 3.72 -17.93
C PRO A 219 -12.32 4.89 -18.81
N GLN A 220 -13.61 4.92 -19.06
CA GLN A 220 -14.31 5.99 -19.77
C GLN A 220 -14.38 7.26 -18.88
N LYS A 221 -13.24 7.87 -18.53
CA LYS A 221 -13.16 9.17 -17.87
C LYS A 221 -12.28 10.10 -18.70
N ALA A 222 -12.43 11.40 -18.49
CA ALA A 222 -11.64 12.40 -19.17
C ALA A 222 -10.94 13.38 -18.22
N LEU A 223 -9.88 14.01 -18.73
CA LEU A 223 -9.13 15.07 -18.06
C LEU A 223 -9.30 16.38 -18.84
N ALA A 224 -9.70 17.45 -18.16
CA ALA A 224 -9.52 18.82 -18.61
C ALA A 224 -8.39 19.44 -17.80
N TYR A 225 -7.19 19.50 -18.38
CA TYR A 225 -6.05 20.18 -17.79
C TYR A 225 -5.93 21.58 -18.38
N VAL A 226 -5.97 22.60 -17.53
CA VAL A 226 -6.13 23.99 -17.95
C VAL A 226 -5.14 24.89 -17.21
N ASP A 227 -4.13 25.35 -17.93
CA ASP A 227 -3.17 26.35 -17.47
C ASP A 227 -3.85 27.63 -16.93
N ASP A 228 -3.20 28.29 -15.97
CA ASP A 228 -3.65 29.54 -15.34
C ASP A 228 -4.06 30.61 -16.35
N ASP A 229 -3.35 30.69 -17.48
CA ASP A 229 -3.60 31.63 -18.56
C ASP A 229 -5.01 31.46 -19.18
N TRP A 230 -5.64 30.30 -19.00
CA TRP A 230 -7.04 30.01 -19.32
C TRP A 230 -7.87 29.47 -18.15
N TYR A 231 -7.53 29.76 -16.88
CA TYR A 231 -8.26 29.35 -15.65
C TYR A 231 -9.81 29.37 -15.76
N SER A 232 -10.35 30.34 -16.51
CA SER A 232 -11.79 30.46 -16.76
C SER A 232 -12.43 29.27 -17.49
N PHE A 233 -11.67 28.56 -18.31
CA PHE A 233 -12.10 27.32 -18.95
C PHE A 233 -12.31 26.26 -17.85
N ASN A 234 -13.44 25.56 -17.91
CA ASN A 234 -13.82 24.57 -16.90
C ASN A 234 -13.40 23.18 -17.38
N ASN A 235 -14.35 22.24 -17.42
CA ASN A 235 -14.20 20.92 -18.05
C ASN A 235 -14.00 20.96 -19.58
N CYS A 236 -13.75 22.11 -20.20
CA CYS A 236 -13.67 22.32 -21.65
C CYS A 236 -14.79 21.61 -22.45
N ASN A 237 -16.02 21.55 -21.91
CA ASN A 237 -17.16 20.81 -22.46
C ASN A 237 -16.99 19.28 -22.62
N LEU A 238 -15.95 18.66 -22.05
CA LEU A 238 -15.77 17.20 -22.04
C LEU A 238 -16.89 16.46 -21.28
N ASN A 239 -17.65 17.16 -20.43
CA ASN A 239 -18.83 16.61 -19.77
C ASN A 239 -20.01 16.36 -20.73
N LEU A 240 -19.86 16.68 -22.01
CA LEU A 240 -20.74 16.23 -23.07
C LEU A 240 -20.45 14.79 -23.50
N LEU A 241 -19.29 14.21 -23.14
CA LEU A 241 -18.85 12.85 -23.50
C LEU A 241 -18.65 11.93 -22.30
N TYR A 242 -18.19 12.47 -21.16
CA TYR A 242 -17.86 11.68 -19.97
C TYR A 242 -18.58 12.18 -18.72
N ASP A 243 -19.20 11.25 -17.98
CA ASP A 243 -19.82 11.55 -16.68
C ASP A 243 -18.76 11.92 -15.64
N THR A 244 -17.55 11.36 -15.76
CA THR A 244 -16.38 11.70 -14.96
C THR A 244 -15.40 12.52 -15.79
N VAL A 245 -15.38 13.84 -15.57
CA VAL A 245 -14.31 14.72 -16.03
C VAL A 245 -13.53 15.23 -14.83
N VAL A 246 -12.26 14.87 -14.74
CA VAL A 246 -11.30 15.47 -13.81
C VAL A 246 -10.95 16.85 -14.36
N VAL A 247 -11.25 17.91 -13.61
CA VAL A 247 -11.01 19.30 -14.05
C VAL A 247 -9.90 19.90 -13.20
N ILE A 248 -8.78 20.18 -13.84
CA ILE A 248 -7.56 20.68 -13.23
C ILE A 248 -7.30 22.05 -13.83
N ARG A 249 -7.48 23.06 -12.99
CA ARG A 249 -7.45 24.47 -13.39
C ARG A 249 -7.16 25.38 -12.20
N GLN A 250 -6.61 24.85 -11.12
CA GLN A 250 -6.49 25.58 -9.87
C GLN A 250 -5.42 26.67 -10.02
N TYR A 251 -5.83 27.91 -9.73
CA TYR A 251 -5.02 29.09 -9.99
C TYR A 251 -3.69 29.03 -9.23
N ASN A 252 -2.60 29.24 -9.95
CA ASN A 252 -1.22 29.16 -9.50
C ASN A 252 -0.72 27.75 -9.15
N THR A 253 -1.40 26.69 -9.62
CA THR A 253 -0.95 25.30 -9.40
C THR A 253 -0.94 24.43 -10.65
N THR A 254 -1.54 24.85 -11.77
CA THR A 254 -1.38 24.15 -13.05
C THR A 254 0.02 24.41 -13.59
N THR A 255 0.85 23.37 -13.61
CA THR A 255 2.30 23.43 -13.82
C THR A 255 2.75 22.15 -14.54
N ALA A 256 3.95 22.13 -15.11
CA ALA A 256 4.48 20.89 -15.70
C ALA A 256 4.58 19.76 -14.68
N SER A 257 4.93 20.08 -13.43
CA SER A 257 4.97 19.15 -12.30
C SER A 257 3.59 18.50 -12.03
N ASP A 258 2.52 19.30 -12.02
CA ASP A 258 1.16 18.79 -11.82
C ASP A 258 0.61 18.05 -13.04
N PHE A 259 1.03 18.42 -14.27
CA PHE A 259 0.70 17.64 -15.46
C PHE A 259 1.42 16.27 -15.48
N ARG A 260 2.69 16.19 -15.07
CA ARG A 260 3.43 14.91 -14.92
C ARG A 260 2.72 13.92 -14.01
N MET A 261 2.18 14.38 -12.89
CA MET A 261 1.43 13.51 -11.96
C MET A 261 0.25 12.78 -12.63
N ARG A 262 -0.25 13.31 -13.75
CA ARG A 262 -1.45 12.81 -14.44
C ARG A 262 -1.13 11.91 -15.63
N LEU A 263 0.15 11.73 -15.98
CA LEU A 263 0.53 10.92 -17.14
C LEU A 263 0.11 9.45 -17.00
N ASP A 264 0.21 8.84 -15.81
CA ASP A 264 -0.19 7.43 -15.60
C ASP A 264 -1.68 7.24 -15.26
N ASP A 265 -2.41 8.34 -15.14
CA ASP A 265 -3.79 8.37 -14.72
C ASP A 265 -4.67 8.03 -15.95
N PRO A 266 -5.39 6.90 -16.00
CA PRO A 266 -5.87 6.37 -17.26
C PRO A 266 -7.12 7.11 -17.72
N TYR A 267 -7.04 7.83 -18.84
CA TYR A 267 -8.12 8.64 -19.41
C TYR A 267 -8.42 8.20 -20.83
N GLU A 268 -9.69 8.06 -21.18
CA GLU A 268 -10.02 7.87 -22.58
C GLU A 268 -9.79 9.16 -23.38
N TRP A 269 -10.11 10.33 -22.80
CA TRP A 269 -9.91 11.62 -23.45
C TRP A 269 -9.17 12.63 -22.55
N VAL A 270 -8.16 13.31 -23.09
CA VAL A 270 -7.43 14.39 -22.42
C VAL A 270 -7.52 15.69 -23.24
N GLN A 271 -8.07 16.75 -22.65
CA GLN A 271 -7.88 18.12 -23.12
C GLN A 271 -6.75 18.74 -22.31
N ILE A 272 -5.72 19.23 -22.99
CA ILE A 272 -4.66 20.04 -22.40
C ILE A 272 -4.82 21.45 -22.96
N CYS A 273 -4.85 22.46 -22.09
CA CYS A 273 -4.77 23.87 -22.44
C CYS A 273 -3.48 24.42 -21.82
N SER A 274 -2.51 24.76 -22.67
CA SER A 274 -1.13 25.07 -22.28
C SER A 274 -0.46 25.92 -23.36
N HIS A 275 0.66 26.55 -23.02
CA HIS A 275 1.63 26.96 -24.03
C HIS A 275 2.44 25.74 -24.49
N SER A 276 3.28 25.88 -25.51
CA SER A 276 4.16 24.79 -25.94
C SER A 276 5.18 25.23 -27.00
N SER A 277 6.13 24.32 -27.26
CA SER A 277 6.79 24.15 -28.55
C SER A 277 6.38 22.78 -29.12
N PRO A 278 6.77 22.39 -30.35
CA PRO A 278 6.51 21.04 -30.88
C PRO A 278 7.06 19.88 -30.04
N TRP A 279 7.85 20.18 -29.00
CA TRP A 279 8.55 19.20 -28.18
C TRP A 279 8.06 19.17 -26.72
N GLY A 280 6.99 19.86 -26.34
CA GLY A 280 6.40 19.69 -25.01
C GLY A 280 5.33 20.71 -24.59
N ASN A 281 4.48 20.29 -23.63
CA ASN A 281 3.47 21.12 -22.98
C ASN A 281 4.14 22.09 -22.01
N THR A 282 4.08 23.40 -22.27
CA THR A 282 4.65 24.45 -21.42
C THR A 282 3.57 25.15 -20.61
N PHE A 283 3.77 25.25 -19.30
CA PHE A 283 2.81 25.83 -18.36
C PHE A 283 3.32 27.14 -17.79
N LYS A 284 2.40 27.98 -17.33
CA LYS A 284 2.64 29.28 -16.70
C LYS A 284 1.77 29.45 -15.46
N ASN A 285 2.26 30.28 -14.55
CA ASN A 285 1.53 30.71 -13.38
C ASN A 285 1.79 32.21 -13.11
N THR A 286 1.34 32.72 -11.96
CA THR A 286 1.49 34.15 -11.63
C THR A 286 2.94 34.63 -11.50
N SER A 287 3.90 33.71 -11.34
CA SER A 287 5.35 33.98 -11.33
C SER A 287 6.00 33.93 -12.72
N GLY A 288 5.26 33.55 -13.76
CA GLY A 288 5.76 33.40 -15.12
C GLY A 288 5.80 31.93 -15.57
N TYR A 289 6.93 31.48 -16.12
CA TYR A 289 7.12 30.11 -16.57
C TYR A 289 7.03 29.10 -15.41
N ALA A 290 6.22 28.05 -15.59
CA ALA A 290 5.91 27.01 -14.60
C ALA A 290 6.26 25.60 -15.09
N GLY A 291 7.30 25.50 -15.94
CA GLY A 291 7.87 24.25 -16.45
C GLY A 291 7.29 23.81 -17.80
N THR A 292 7.97 22.85 -18.42
CA THR A 292 7.52 22.13 -19.63
C THR A 292 7.57 20.63 -19.37
N VAL A 293 6.58 19.88 -19.88
CA VAL A 293 6.60 18.40 -19.98
C VAL A 293 6.96 18.03 -21.41
N PHE A 294 8.11 17.39 -21.57
CA PHE A 294 8.70 17.13 -22.88
C PHE A 294 8.18 15.86 -23.55
N ASN A 295 8.22 15.88 -24.87
CA ASN A 295 7.88 14.82 -25.79
C ASN A 295 8.51 13.44 -25.47
N PHE A 296 9.74 13.40 -24.96
CA PHE A 296 10.39 12.15 -24.58
C PHE A 296 9.81 11.56 -23.29
N GLU A 297 9.38 12.39 -22.34
CA GLU A 297 8.73 11.94 -21.11
C GLU A 297 7.38 11.28 -21.44
N LEU A 298 6.65 11.88 -22.39
CA LEU A 298 5.42 11.30 -22.94
C LEU A 298 5.65 9.96 -23.65
N TRP A 299 6.82 9.79 -24.28
CA TRP A 299 7.19 8.53 -24.92
C TRP A 299 7.53 7.44 -23.89
N PHE A 300 8.33 7.76 -22.87
CA PHE A 300 8.70 6.79 -21.83
C PHE A 300 7.55 6.43 -20.89
N ALA A 301 6.68 7.38 -20.55
CA ALA A 301 5.55 7.13 -19.63
C ALA A 301 4.43 6.27 -20.25
N ASP A 302 4.37 6.12 -21.59
CA ASP A 302 3.28 5.46 -22.33
C ASP A 302 1.89 5.80 -21.74
N PRO A 303 1.58 7.10 -21.50
CA PRO A 303 0.46 7.53 -20.68
C PRO A 303 -0.83 6.88 -21.16
N PRO A 304 -1.72 6.34 -20.28
CA PRO A 304 -2.92 5.63 -20.68
C PRO A 304 -4.03 6.59 -21.12
N PHE A 305 -3.68 7.45 -22.06
CA PHE A 305 -4.50 8.42 -22.79
C PHE A 305 -4.82 7.82 -24.16
N LEU A 306 -6.07 7.86 -24.62
CA LEU A 306 -6.41 7.35 -25.96
C LEU A 306 -6.64 8.47 -26.98
N PHE A 307 -7.38 9.50 -26.59
CA PHE A 307 -7.69 10.66 -27.41
C PHE A 307 -7.18 11.94 -26.75
N LEU A 308 -6.56 12.82 -27.54
CA LEU A 308 -6.06 14.10 -27.05
C LEU A 308 -6.59 15.28 -27.86
N ASN A 309 -6.87 16.37 -27.16
CA ASN A 309 -7.08 17.70 -27.72
C ASN A 309 -6.05 18.64 -27.09
N LEU A 310 -5.10 19.07 -27.91
CA LEU A 310 -3.93 19.85 -27.56
C LEU A 310 -4.24 21.33 -27.87
N PHE A 311 -4.83 22.03 -26.90
CA PHE A 311 -5.02 23.48 -26.94
C PHE A 311 -3.69 24.17 -26.63
N GLN A 312 -2.74 24.05 -27.56
CA GLN A 312 -1.38 24.57 -27.43
C GLN A 312 -0.71 24.85 -28.78
N CYS A 313 0.40 25.61 -28.76
CA CYS A 313 1.19 26.03 -29.92
C CYS A 313 1.99 24.88 -30.56
N ALA A 314 1.71 24.56 -31.82
CA ALA A 314 2.55 23.68 -32.64
C ALA A 314 2.75 22.24 -32.09
N GLY A 315 2.01 21.80 -31.07
CA GLY A 315 2.13 20.45 -30.47
C GLY A 315 1.84 19.31 -31.44
N THR A 316 1.14 19.56 -32.55
CA THR A 316 0.92 18.58 -33.63
C THR A 316 1.71 18.92 -34.91
N ARG A 317 2.82 19.67 -34.82
CA ARG A 317 3.71 19.97 -35.95
C ARG A 317 4.53 18.73 -36.36
N PHE A 318 3.83 17.77 -36.99
CA PHE A 318 4.26 16.42 -37.37
C PHE A 318 5.45 16.30 -38.33
N ILE A 319 6.07 17.43 -38.72
CA ILE A 319 7.31 17.47 -39.51
C ILE A 319 8.56 17.59 -38.63
N GLU A 320 8.38 17.88 -37.34
CA GLU A 320 9.47 17.96 -36.35
C GLU A 320 9.84 16.56 -35.86
N GLU A 321 11.13 16.34 -35.63
CA GLU A 321 11.62 15.11 -35.00
C GLU A 321 11.03 15.00 -33.59
N ASN A 322 10.46 13.81 -33.28
CA ASN A 322 9.75 13.54 -32.03
C ASN A 322 8.65 14.58 -31.70
N SER A 323 7.90 15.08 -32.69
CA SER A 323 6.78 16.00 -32.43
C SER A 323 5.84 15.43 -31.36
N GLU A 324 5.45 16.24 -30.39
CA GLU A 324 4.71 15.84 -29.18
C GLU A 324 3.44 15.01 -29.46
N GLY A 325 2.55 15.48 -30.35
CA GLY A 325 1.36 14.73 -30.77
C GLY A 325 1.69 13.40 -31.46
N GLY A 326 2.88 13.28 -32.05
CA GLY A 326 3.46 12.05 -32.57
C GLY A 326 3.90 11.09 -31.45
N CYS A 327 4.58 11.60 -30.42
CA CYS A 327 4.92 10.81 -29.22
C CYS A 327 3.68 10.18 -28.58
N TYR A 328 2.62 10.98 -28.37
CA TYR A 328 1.37 10.45 -27.85
C TYR A 328 0.83 9.28 -28.70
N ILE A 329 0.71 9.43 -30.02
CA ILE A 329 0.08 8.38 -30.84
C ILE A 329 0.99 7.19 -31.17
N PHE A 330 2.32 7.32 -31.14
CA PHE A 330 3.27 6.23 -31.49
C PHE A 330 3.86 5.49 -30.28
N ASN A 331 3.27 5.68 -29.10
CA ASN A 331 3.58 4.89 -27.91
C ASN A 331 3.21 3.41 -28.03
N THR A 332 3.81 2.56 -27.21
CA THR A 332 3.74 1.10 -27.36
C THR A 332 2.35 0.53 -27.06
N THR A 333 1.67 1.09 -26.06
CA THR A 333 0.43 0.53 -25.50
C THR A 333 -0.77 1.44 -25.78
N ASN A 334 -0.59 2.74 -25.59
CA ASN A 334 -1.66 3.73 -25.53
C ASN A 334 -1.52 4.81 -26.62
N GLY A 335 -2.43 5.78 -26.65
CA GLY A 335 -2.50 6.83 -27.66
C GLY A 335 -3.00 6.36 -29.02
N LEU A 336 -4.12 6.91 -29.47
CA LEU A 336 -4.75 6.61 -30.75
C LEU A 336 -4.87 7.86 -31.63
N LEU A 337 -5.17 9.02 -31.05
CA LEU A 337 -5.42 10.24 -31.81
C LEU A 337 -5.07 11.49 -31.02
N ALA A 338 -4.44 12.46 -31.67
CA ALA A 338 -4.20 13.81 -31.13
C ALA A 338 -4.69 14.88 -32.11
N ILE A 339 -5.47 15.83 -31.61
CA ILE A 339 -5.93 17.03 -32.32
C ILE A 339 -5.16 18.22 -31.79
N GLY A 340 -4.65 19.10 -32.66
CA GLY A 340 -3.95 20.30 -32.23
C GLY A 340 -3.52 21.14 -33.43
N SER A 341 -2.64 22.10 -33.18
CA SER A 341 -2.12 23.00 -34.22
C SER A 341 -0.67 22.68 -34.60
N THR A 342 -0.30 22.99 -35.84
CA THR A 342 1.08 22.98 -36.38
C THR A 342 1.82 24.32 -36.19
N LYS A 343 1.12 25.34 -35.68
CA LYS A 343 1.62 26.70 -35.39
C LYS A 343 1.02 27.24 -34.08
N VAL A 344 1.25 28.52 -33.79
CA VAL A 344 0.55 29.25 -32.72
C VAL A 344 -0.98 29.20 -32.92
N GLY A 345 -1.76 29.21 -31.83
CA GLY A 345 -3.23 29.05 -31.87
C GLY A 345 -3.69 27.59 -31.79
N SER A 346 -4.94 27.33 -31.42
CA SER A 346 -5.54 25.97 -31.36
C SER A 346 -7.10 26.00 -31.28
N MET A 347 -7.76 24.86 -31.07
CA MET A 347 -9.23 24.72 -31.06
C MET A 347 -9.92 25.58 -29.99
N LEU A 348 -10.89 26.41 -30.38
CA LEU A 348 -11.83 27.08 -29.46
C LEU A 348 -13.24 26.50 -29.64
N TYR A 349 -14.23 26.97 -28.89
CA TYR A 349 -15.63 26.53 -29.02
C TYR A 349 -15.82 25.01 -28.83
N PHE A 350 -15.14 24.44 -27.83
CA PHE A 350 -15.08 22.99 -27.57
C PHE A 350 -16.43 22.27 -27.57
N GLY A 351 -17.51 22.92 -27.10
CA GLY A 351 -18.87 22.36 -27.12
C GLY A 351 -19.39 22.00 -28.52
N ASP A 352 -19.00 22.74 -29.56
CA ASP A 352 -19.40 22.46 -30.95
C ASP A 352 -18.56 21.34 -31.59
N PHE A 353 -17.51 20.88 -30.91
CA PHE A 353 -16.73 19.70 -31.28
C PHE A 353 -17.14 18.47 -30.45
N TYR A 354 -17.19 18.60 -29.12
CA TYR A 354 -17.57 17.51 -28.21
C TYR A 354 -19.07 17.17 -28.23
N GLY A 355 -19.95 18.14 -28.47
CA GLY A 355 -21.38 17.93 -28.57
C GLY A 355 -21.78 16.95 -29.68
N PRO A 356 -21.31 17.15 -30.93
CA PRO A 356 -21.51 16.19 -32.01
C PRO A 356 -20.97 14.79 -31.71
N LEU A 357 -19.82 14.66 -31.05
CA LEU A 357 -19.24 13.34 -30.72
C LEU A 357 -20.18 12.49 -29.83
N ASN A 358 -20.95 13.10 -28.93
CA ASN A 358 -21.97 12.42 -28.10
C ASN A 358 -23.14 11.83 -28.91
N THR A 359 -23.20 12.11 -30.22
CA THR A 359 -24.18 11.47 -31.13
C THR A 359 -23.66 10.19 -31.79
N GLY A 360 -22.40 9.82 -31.55
CA GLY A 360 -21.76 8.61 -32.08
C GLY A 360 -21.09 8.78 -33.47
N ILE A 361 -20.88 10.01 -33.91
CA ILE A 361 -20.08 10.31 -35.12
C ILE A 361 -18.58 10.18 -34.84
N SER A 362 -17.76 10.07 -35.88
CA SER A 362 -16.31 9.99 -35.73
C SER A 362 -15.66 11.33 -35.37
N VAL A 363 -14.45 11.26 -34.81
CA VAL A 363 -13.60 12.44 -34.50
C VAL A 363 -13.43 13.36 -35.70
N GLY A 364 -13.16 12.80 -36.88
CA GLY A 364 -13.03 13.54 -38.14
C GLY A 364 -14.31 14.23 -38.57
N GLN A 365 -15.47 13.59 -38.39
CA GLN A 365 -16.77 14.23 -38.71
C GLN A 365 -17.05 15.42 -37.80
N ALA A 366 -16.81 15.28 -36.49
CA ALA A 366 -16.94 16.38 -35.53
C ALA A 366 -15.93 17.51 -35.82
N PHE A 367 -14.67 17.15 -36.11
CA PHE A 367 -13.62 18.10 -36.46
C PHE A 367 -13.97 18.88 -37.72
N LYS A 368 -14.50 18.22 -38.76
CA LYS A 368 -14.93 18.88 -40.00
C LYS A 368 -16.09 19.85 -39.78
N GLN A 369 -17.08 19.47 -38.97
CA GLN A 369 -18.20 20.35 -38.60
C GLN A 369 -17.69 21.58 -37.84
N TRP A 370 -16.87 21.37 -36.82
CA TRP A 370 -16.23 22.43 -36.04
C TRP A 370 -15.38 23.37 -36.92
N PHE A 371 -14.56 22.82 -37.83
CA PHE A 371 -13.69 23.62 -38.70
C PHE A 371 -14.51 24.44 -39.71
N THR A 372 -15.58 23.87 -40.26
CA THR A 372 -16.54 24.57 -41.13
C THR A 372 -17.19 25.77 -40.43
N GLN A 373 -17.47 25.64 -39.13
CA GLN A 373 -18.14 26.69 -38.35
C GLN A 373 -17.16 27.74 -37.81
N TRP A 374 -15.96 27.34 -37.39
CA TRP A 374 -15.01 28.18 -36.65
C TRP A 374 -13.61 28.22 -37.26
N GLY A 375 -13.07 27.07 -37.68
CA GLY A 375 -11.70 26.99 -38.20
C GLY A 375 -11.41 27.85 -39.45
N ILE A 376 -12.44 28.26 -40.19
CA ILE A 376 -12.32 29.18 -41.34
C ILE A 376 -12.46 30.67 -40.99
N THR A 377 -12.83 31.02 -39.75
CA THR A 377 -13.17 32.42 -39.40
C THR A 377 -11.95 33.27 -39.04
N ASP A 378 -10.85 32.63 -38.63
CA ASP A 378 -9.60 33.31 -38.27
C ASP A 378 -8.38 32.50 -38.76
N VAL A 379 -7.63 33.09 -39.69
CA VAL A 379 -6.41 32.50 -40.27
C VAL A 379 -5.25 32.52 -39.27
N ASP A 380 -5.11 33.62 -38.51
CA ASP A 380 -4.03 33.81 -37.53
C ASP A 380 -4.14 32.84 -36.35
N TRP A 381 -5.34 32.32 -36.09
CA TRP A 381 -5.56 31.37 -35.01
C TRP A 381 -5.70 29.90 -35.48
N PHE A 382 -6.59 29.60 -36.44
CA PHE A 382 -7.05 28.21 -36.65
C PHE A 382 -6.40 27.44 -37.80
N TYR A 383 -5.72 28.07 -38.76
CA TYR A 383 -5.28 27.38 -39.99
C TYR A 383 -4.23 26.28 -39.80
N GLY A 384 -3.56 26.22 -38.63
CA GLY A 384 -2.65 25.14 -38.27
C GLY A 384 -3.34 23.86 -37.75
N MET A 385 -4.66 23.88 -37.54
CA MET A 385 -5.37 22.77 -36.90
C MET A 385 -5.37 21.49 -37.76
N CYS A 386 -4.99 20.37 -37.16
CA CYS A 386 -4.92 19.06 -37.81
C CYS A 386 -5.24 17.90 -36.85
N ILE A 387 -5.37 16.69 -37.42
CA ILE A 387 -5.52 15.43 -36.68
C ILE A 387 -4.30 14.53 -36.96
N LEU A 388 -3.64 14.07 -35.91
CA LEU A 388 -2.67 12.99 -35.96
C LEU A 388 -3.36 11.70 -35.49
N GLY A 389 -3.18 10.61 -36.23
CA GLY A 389 -3.88 9.35 -36.02
C GLY A 389 -5.11 9.15 -36.93
N ASP A 390 -5.96 8.21 -36.55
CA ASP A 390 -7.12 7.74 -37.30
C ASP A 390 -8.41 8.55 -36.98
N PRO A 391 -8.83 9.45 -37.87
CA PRO A 391 -9.96 10.34 -37.63
C PRO A 391 -11.31 9.62 -37.69
N THR A 392 -11.37 8.36 -38.13
CA THR A 392 -12.63 7.61 -38.23
C THR A 392 -13.06 7.00 -36.88
N LEU A 393 -12.18 7.02 -35.88
CA LEU A 393 -12.45 6.56 -34.51
C LEU A 393 -13.63 7.27 -33.85
N LYS A 394 -14.30 6.56 -32.96
CA LYS A 394 -15.40 7.03 -32.10
C LYS A 394 -15.02 6.77 -30.64
N PRO A 395 -14.93 7.80 -29.78
CA PRO A 395 -14.65 7.59 -28.35
C PRO A 395 -15.76 6.75 -27.70
N LYS A 396 -15.41 5.85 -26.79
CA LYS A 396 -16.39 5.28 -25.87
C LYS A 396 -16.76 6.41 -24.89
N GLN A 397 -17.99 6.34 -24.37
CA GLN A 397 -18.61 7.45 -23.65
C GLN A 397 -19.17 6.92 -22.34
N SER A 398 -18.82 7.55 -21.22
CA SER A 398 -19.39 7.21 -19.90
C SER A 398 -20.59 8.04 -19.54
N VAL A 399 -20.90 9.14 -20.25
CA VAL A 399 -22.24 9.73 -20.15
C VAL A 399 -23.21 8.66 -20.63
N ALA A 400 -23.79 7.96 -19.66
CA ALA A 400 -24.74 6.92 -19.97
C ALA A 400 -25.92 7.56 -20.72
N LYS A 401 -26.57 6.76 -21.57
CA LYS A 401 -28.03 6.85 -21.68
C LYS A 401 -28.67 6.36 -20.38
N ILE A 402 -28.40 7.10 -19.30
CA ILE A 402 -28.87 7.01 -17.90
C ILE A 402 -28.63 5.66 -17.18
N ALA A 403 -27.92 5.75 -16.03
CA ALA A 403 -27.82 4.82 -14.87
C ALA A 403 -26.87 3.58 -14.97
N SER A 404 -26.16 3.13 -13.91
CA SER A 404 -25.87 3.70 -12.54
C SER A 404 -24.91 2.83 -11.67
N ASN A 405 -24.03 3.46 -10.85
CA ASN A 405 -23.44 3.03 -9.53
C ASN A 405 -22.56 1.72 -9.45
N SER A 406 -21.60 1.47 -8.53
CA SER A 406 -21.19 2.06 -7.21
C SER A 406 -19.73 1.73 -6.74
N ILE A 407 -19.15 2.65 -5.93
CA ILE A 407 -18.05 2.66 -4.91
C ILE A 407 -17.47 1.34 -4.31
N LEU A 408 -16.19 1.36 -3.83
CA LEU A 408 -15.77 1.00 -2.43
C LEU A 408 -14.31 1.45 -2.06
N ASN A 409 -14.00 1.58 -0.75
CA ASN A 409 -12.72 2.02 -0.15
C ASN A 409 -12.07 0.90 0.73
N HIS A 410 -10.76 0.93 1.01
CA HIS A 410 -10.13 0.30 2.20
C HIS A 410 -8.83 1.01 2.66
N SER A 411 -8.36 0.71 3.89
CA SER A 411 -7.30 1.41 4.64
C SER A 411 -6.28 0.45 5.30
N LEU A 412 -5.03 0.90 5.50
CA LEU A 412 -3.86 0.09 5.94
C LEU A 412 -3.32 0.46 7.33
N ILE A 413 -2.71 -0.53 8.01
CA ILE A 413 -1.99 -0.51 9.32
C ILE A 413 -1.06 -1.77 9.28
N THR A 414 0.16 -1.88 9.82
CA THR A 414 0.99 -1.02 10.72
C THR A 414 2.30 -0.57 10.02
N SER A 415 3.50 -0.71 10.64
CA SER A 415 4.78 -0.20 10.11
C SER A 415 6.03 -0.97 10.60
N MET A 416 6.91 -1.38 9.68
CA MET A 416 8.35 -1.25 9.90
C MET A 416 8.77 0.17 9.51
N ASN A 417 9.57 0.83 10.34
CA ASN A 417 9.88 2.25 10.18
C ASN A 417 11.15 2.47 9.33
N TRP A 418 10.96 2.47 8.01
CA TRP A 418 11.93 3.05 7.07
C TRP A 418 12.31 4.47 7.47
N ALA A 419 13.60 4.83 7.36
CA ALA A 419 14.04 6.20 7.61
C ALA A 419 13.30 7.19 6.69
N THR A 420 13.03 8.41 7.16
CA THR A 420 12.40 9.45 6.33
C THR A 420 13.18 9.61 5.02
N PRO A 421 12.55 9.40 3.85
CA PRO A 421 13.27 9.41 2.59
C PRO A 421 13.92 10.76 2.31
N ALA A 422 15.15 10.72 1.81
CA ALA A 422 15.96 11.88 1.53
C ALA A 422 16.49 11.87 0.09
N PRO A 423 16.71 13.03 -0.52
CA PRO A 423 17.31 13.12 -1.85
C PRO A 423 18.79 12.70 -1.81
N VAL A 424 19.26 12.10 -2.91
CA VAL A 424 20.68 11.87 -3.21
C VAL A 424 21.31 13.15 -3.75
N ASP A 425 20.63 13.80 -4.69
CA ASP A 425 20.97 15.11 -5.24
C ASP A 425 19.77 16.07 -5.09
N THR A 426 20.04 17.35 -4.95
CA THR A 426 19.04 18.43 -4.85
C THR A 426 19.12 19.39 -6.05
N ASN A 427 19.75 18.96 -7.15
CA ASN A 427 19.72 19.68 -8.42
C ASN A 427 18.29 19.70 -8.99
N SER A 428 17.99 20.67 -9.85
CA SER A 428 16.67 20.82 -10.50
C SER A 428 16.59 20.08 -11.84
N GLU A 429 17.41 19.05 -12.06
CA GLU A 429 17.45 18.24 -13.30
C GLU A 429 16.69 16.93 -13.10
N THR A 430 15.92 16.49 -14.10
CA THR A 430 15.00 15.34 -14.00
C THR A 430 15.73 14.00 -14.03
N ASP A 431 16.12 13.48 -12.88
CA ASP A 431 16.90 12.25 -12.77
C ASP A 431 16.07 10.98 -12.98
N ALA A 432 16.68 9.93 -13.56
CA ALA A 432 16.03 8.65 -13.89
C ALA A 432 17.02 7.46 -13.91
N PHE A 433 16.49 6.23 -13.94
CA PHE A 433 17.26 4.98 -14.09
C PHE A 433 18.39 4.80 -13.07
N VAL A 434 18.04 4.78 -11.78
CA VAL A 434 19.01 4.62 -10.69
C VAL A 434 19.61 3.20 -10.62
N THR A 435 20.92 3.12 -10.38
CA THR A 435 21.68 1.88 -10.19
C THR A 435 22.68 2.03 -9.05
N THR A 436 23.00 0.96 -8.31
CA THR A 436 23.76 1.02 -7.05
C THR A 436 24.85 -0.05 -6.94
N THR A 437 25.92 0.25 -6.22
CA THR A 437 26.95 -0.73 -5.81
C THR A 437 27.68 -0.27 -4.54
N ILE A 438 28.43 -1.16 -3.90
CA ILE A 438 29.37 -0.79 -2.82
C ILE A 438 30.79 -1.02 -3.31
N ASP A 439 31.67 -0.05 -3.02
CA ASP A 439 33.08 -0.12 -3.42
C ASP A 439 33.98 -0.82 -2.39
N GLY A 440 35.22 -1.13 -2.78
CA GLY A 440 36.19 -1.80 -1.90
C GLY A 440 36.63 -0.99 -0.66
N SER A 441 36.13 0.23 -0.50
CA SER A 441 36.30 1.06 0.69
C SER A 441 35.03 1.20 1.55
N GLY A 442 33.98 0.43 1.22
CA GLY A 442 32.70 0.46 1.93
C GLY A 442 31.83 1.68 1.61
N ARG A 443 32.13 2.43 0.54
CA ARG A 443 31.29 3.55 0.10
C ARG A 443 30.14 3.01 -0.74
N LEU A 444 28.92 3.40 -0.39
CA LEU A 444 27.72 3.12 -1.16
C LEU A 444 27.62 4.10 -2.33
N TRP A 445 27.74 3.60 -3.54
CA TRP A 445 27.61 4.36 -4.77
C TRP A 445 26.21 4.23 -5.36
N THR A 446 25.74 5.33 -5.94
CA THR A 446 24.56 5.35 -6.79
C THR A 446 24.83 6.18 -8.04
N ALA A 447 24.29 5.75 -9.17
CA ALA A 447 24.44 6.40 -10.47
C ALA A 447 23.10 6.42 -11.21
N TRP A 448 22.90 7.44 -12.04
CA TRP A 448 21.62 7.71 -12.68
C TRP A 448 21.82 8.52 -13.98
N THR A 449 20.77 8.58 -14.81
CA THR A 449 20.69 9.46 -15.98
C THR A 449 20.10 10.80 -15.54
N THR A 450 20.74 11.92 -15.87
CA THR A 450 20.19 13.27 -15.63
C THR A 450 19.25 13.70 -16.74
N GLY A 451 18.25 14.49 -16.41
CA GLY A 451 17.17 14.84 -17.33
C GLY A 451 17.61 15.78 -18.44
N ARG A 452 18.50 16.72 -18.14
CA ARG A 452 19.10 17.59 -19.18
C ARG A 452 20.31 18.37 -18.68
N SER A 453 21.49 18.06 -19.22
CA SER A 453 22.72 18.81 -18.98
C SER A 453 22.56 20.30 -19.27
N VAL A 454 22.82 21.11 -18.26
CA VAL A 454 22.93 22.58 -18.36
C VAL A 454 23.94 23.08 -19.41
N THR A 455 24.86 22.23 -19.87
CA THR A 455 25.91 22.64 -20.83
C THR A 455 25.52 22.47 -22.30
N ASN A 456 24.63 21.53 -22.62
CA ASN A 456 24.41 21.09 -24.00
C ASN A 456 22.99 20.61 -24.33
N GLY A 457 22.11 20.50 -23.33
CA GLY A 457 20.71 20.16 -23.57
C GLY A 457 20.44 18.68 -23.91
N ARG A 458 21.25 17.73 -23.42
CA ARG A 458 21.05 16.27 -23.56
C ARG A 458 21.21 15.55 -22.22
N THR A 459 20.80 14.28 -22.14
CA THR A 459 20.93 13.47 -20.92
C THR A 459 22.37 13.02 -20.71
N GLU A 460 22.87 13.11 -19.48
CA GLU A 460 24.23 12.71 -19.08
C GLU A 460 24.16 11.65 -17.97
N ILE A 461 25.26 10.93 -17.72
CA ILE A 461 25.34 10.00 -16.58
C ILE A 461 25.98 10.71 -15.39
N CYS A 462 25.29 10.68 -14.26
CA CYS A 462 25.74 11.21 -13.00
C CYS A 462 25.98 10.08 -11.99
N ALA A 463 26.85 10.33 -11.01
CA ALA A 463 27.08 9.44 -9.88
C ALA A 463 27.43 10.20 -8.61
N ALA A 464 27.02 9.65 -7.46
CA ALA A 464 27.41 10.11 -6.13
C ALA A 464 27.73 8.91 -5.24
N TYR A 465 28.44 9.15 -4.14
CA TYR A 465 28.70 8.14 -3.12
C TYR A 465 28.39 8.65 -1.72
N TYR A 466 27.83 7.78 -0.89
CA TYR A 466 27.60 8.01 0.53
C TYR A 466 28.84 7.59 1.33
N SER A 467 29.30 8.47 2.22
CA SER A 467 30.38 8.17 3.16
C SER A 467 30.30 9.07 4.39
N ASN A 468 30.63 8.55 5.57
CA ASN A 468 30.67 9.33 6.83
C ASN A 468 29.37 10.11 7.13
N GLY A 469 28.21 9.53 6.82
CA GLY A 469 26.91 10.14 7.10
C GLY A 469 26.34 11.05 6.01
N ILE A 470 27.10 11.36 4.95
CA ILE A 470 26.74 12.34 3.91
C ILE A 470 26.97 11.81 2.49
N TRP A 471 26.19 12.31 1.54
CA TRP A 471 26.45 12.15 0.11
C TRP A 471 27.57 13.08 -0.37
N SER A 472 28.40 12.59 -1.28
CA SER A 472 29.25 13.45 -2.10
C SER A 472 28.39 14.36 -2.99
N PRO A 473 28.88 15.53 -3.44
CA PRO A 473 28.27 16.24 -4.56
C PRO A 473 28.10 15.29 -5.75
N ALA A 474 26.99 15.43 -6.46
CA ALA A 474 26.71 14.69 -7.68
C ALA A 474 27.75 15.01 -8.77
N GLN A 475 28.24 13.98 -9.47
CA GLN A 475 29.35 14.08 -10.42
C GLN A 475 28.93 13.57 -11.78
N ILE A 476 28.82 14.46 -12.77
CA ILE A 476 28.73 14.08 -14.18
C ILE A 476 30.00 13.32 -14.55
N VAL A 477 29.85 12.06 -14.97
CA VAL A 477 30.96 11.13 -15.24
C VAL A 477 31.77 11.60 -16.44
N ARG A 478 31.09 11.99 -17.53
CA ARG A 478 31.64 12.72 -18.67
C ARG A 478 30.56 13.62 -19.31
N PRO A 479 30.74 14.96 -19.34
CA PRO A 479 29.81 15.81 -20.07
C PRO A 479 30.03 15.67 -21.57
N TYR A 480 28.97 15.41 -22.34
CA TYR A 480 29.09 15.11 -23.77
C TYR A 480 27.86 15.55 -24.59
N LEU A 481 28.11 15.88 -25.86
CA LEU A 481 27.07 16.22 -26.85
C LEU A 481 26.24 15.01 -27.34
N TYR A 482 25.95 13.99 -26.53
CA TYR A 482 25.09 12.85 -26.92
C TYR A 482 24.06 12.53 -25.82
N TRP A 483 23.11 11.66 -26.12
CA TRP A 483 22.09 11.24 -25.16
C TRP A 483 22.54 9.93 -24.51
N ASP A 484 22.87 9.98 -23.23
CA ASP A 484 23.30 8.82 -22.45
C ASP A 484 22.15 8.33 -21.55
N PHE A 485 21.99 7.00 -21.45
CA PHE A 485 20.88 6.31 -20.77
C PHE A 485 21.31 4.98 -20.13
N PHE A 486 20.44 4.44 -19.26
CA PHE A 486 20.52 3.08 -18.72
C PHE A 486 21.89 2.77 -18.06
N PRO A 487 22.27 3.50 -17.00
CA PRO A 487 23.51 3.21 -16.30
C PRO A 487 23.44 1.88 -15.56
N ALA A 488 24.57 1.18 -15.52
CA ALA A 488 24.82 0.05 -14.63
C ALA A 488 26.18 0.22 -13.97
N ILE A 489 26.26 -0.03 -12.65
CA ILE A 489 27.48 0.17 -11.85
C ILE A 489 27.87 -1.11 -11.11
N SER A 490 29.18 -1.38 -11.03
CA SER A 490 29.74 -2.47 -10.23
C SER A 490 31.20 -2.16 -9.89
N THR A 491 31.98 -3.15 -9.45
CA THR A 491 33.40 -2.96 -9.08
C THR A 491 34.35 -3.92 -9.78
N ASP A 492 35.59 -3.49 -9.99
CA ASP A 492 36.67 -4.40 -10.37
C ASP A 492 37.23 -5.20 -9.17
N ASN A 493 38.28 -5.98 -9.41
CA ASN A 493 38.99 -6.77 -8.40
C ASN A 493 39.88 -5.96 -7.45
N GLN A 494 40.10 -4.66 -7.68
CA GLN A 494 40.64 -3.75 -6.66
C GLN A 494 39.52 -3.08 -5.84
N GLY A 495 38.26 -3.26 -6.24
CA GLY A 495 37.11 -2.60 -5.64
C GLY A 495 36.89 -1.17 -6.13
N ASN A 496 37.48 -0.76 -7.26
CA ASN A 496 37.17 0.55 -7.85
C ASN A 496 35.79 0.49 -8.52
N PRO A 497 34.96 1.54 -8.39
CA PRO A 497 33.71 1.66 -9.14
C PRO A 497 33.95 1.71 -10.66
N TRP A 498 33.19 0.89 -11.39
CA TRP A 498 33.05 0.94 -12.83
C TRP A 498 31.60 1.20 -13.18
N LEU A 499 31.37 2.19 -14.03
CA LEU A 499 30.05 2.59 -14.51
C LEU A 499 29.98 2.37 -16.02
N THR A 500 28.88 1.80 -16.51
CA THR A 500 28.60 1.63 -17.94
C THR A 500 27.23 2.19 -18.29
N TRP A 501 27.03 2.58 -19.54
CA TRP A 501 25.78 3.18 -20.03
C TRP A 501 25.63 3.02 -21.54
N ALA A 502 24.41 3.19 -22.04
CA ALA A 502 24.12 3.25 -23.47
C ALA A 502 24.13 4.70 -23.97
N ARG A 503 24.77 4.95 -25.11
CA ARG A 503 24.88 6.27 -25.74
C ARG A 503 24.26 6.27 -27.14
N ALA A 504 23.35 7.21 -27.40
CA ALA A 504 22.75 7.39 -28.71
C ALA A 504 23.68 8.15 -29.69
N TYR A 505 24.01 7.53 -30.81
CA TYR A 505 24.76 8.10 -31.92
C TYR A 505 23.92 8.09 -33.22
N GLY A 506 23.09 9.12 -33.38
CA GLY A 506 22.17 9.22 -34.53
C GLY A 506 20.97 8.30 -34.35
N ARG A 507 20.98 7.14 -35.02
CA ARG A 507 19.93 6.09 -34.91
C ARG A 507 20.41 4.80 -34.22
N ASN A 508 21.67 4.76 -33.79
CA ASN A 508 22.31 3.59 -33.19
C ASN A 508 22.65 3.86 -31.71
N TYR A 509 22.69 2.82 -30.87
CA TYR A 509 23.15 2.89 -29.48
C TYR A 509 24.39 2.03 -29.26
N ASP A 510 25.41 2.60 -28.60
CA ASP A 510 26.67 1.94 -28.22
C ASP A 510 26.81 1.94 -26.69
N ILE A 511 27.37 0.87 -26.11
CA ILE A 511 27.73 0.85 -24.68
C ILE A 511 29.11 1.47 -24.47
N PHE A 512 29.19 2.38 -23.51
CA PHE A 512 30.41 3.00 -23.00
C PHE A 512 30.61 2.62 -21.52
N GLY A 513 31.83 2.80 -21.02
CA GLY A 513 32.12 2.69 -19.58
C GLY A 513 33.26 3.58 -19.11
N SER A 514 33.31 3.84 -17.81
CA SER A 514 34.39 4.58 -17.14
C SER A 514 34.65 4.03 -15.74
N ILE A 515 35.89 4.14 -15.28
CA ILE A 515 36.37 3.71 -13.97
C ILE A 515 36.63 4.93 -13.07
N TYR A 516 36.26 4.86 -11.79
CA TYR A 516 36.59 5.89 -10.81
C TYR A 516 37.89 5.54 -10.07
N VAL A 517 38.96 6.30 -10.31
CA VAL A 517 40.29 6.07 -9.69
C VAL A 517 40.88 7.40 -9.23
N SER A 518 41.58 7.39 -8.09
CA SER A 518 42.28 8.58 -7.53
C SER A 518 41.38 9.82 -7.35
N GLY A 519 40.08 9.61 -7.09
CA GLY A 519 39.13 10.67 -6.78
C GLY A 519 38.40 11.28 -7.99
N GLN A 520 38.58 10.74 -9.21
CA GLN A 520 37.90 11.23 -10.42
C GLN A 520 37.53 10.10 -11.38
N TRP A 521 36.56 10.36 -12.26
CA TRP A 521 36.18 9.46 -13.35
C TRP A 521 37.20 9.49 -14.50
N GLY A 522 37.64 8.31 -14.91
CA GLY A 522 38.55 8.07 -16.02
C GLY A 522 37.99 8.50 -17.37
N THR A 523 38.81 8.40 -18.42
CA THR A 523 38.33 8.55 -19.80
C THR A 523 37.35 7.44 -20.13
N GLU A 524 36.26 7.78 -20.80
CA GLU A 524 35.30 6.79 -21.29
C GLU A 524 35.94 5.83 -22.31
N GLU A 525 35.59 4.56 -22.20
CA GLU A 525 35.97 3.48 -23.11
C GLU A 525 34.73 3.00 -23.86
N GLN A 526 34.79 2.94 -25.19
CA GLN A 526 33.72 2.34 -26.00
C GLN A 526 33.78 0.80 -25.86
N LEU A 527 32.77 0.21 -25.22
CA LEU A 527 32.72 -1.22 -24.90
C LEU A 527 32.05 -2.06 -25.99
N SER A 528 31.21 -1.46 -26.83
CA SER A 528 30.49 -2.11 -27.94
C SER A 528 30.66 -1.35 -29.28
N SER A 529 29.97 -1.75 -30.36
CA SER A 529 30.31 -1.32 -31.73
C SER A 529 29.16 -0.68 -32.53
N ARG A 530 29.45 0.45 -33.18
CA ARG A 530 28.58 1.38 -33.94
C ARG A 530 27.59 0.82 -34.98
N ALA A 531 27.51 -0.50 -35.17
CA ALA A 531 26.72 -1.17 -36.20
C ALA A 531 25.41 -1.79 -35.71
N SER A 532 25.10 -1.70 -34.41
CA SER A 532 23.89 -2.26 -33.79
C SER A 532 23.25 -1.29 -32.79
N ASN A 533 22.12 -1.69 -32.23
CA ASN A 533 21.45 -1.01 -31.11
C ASN A 533 21.73 -1.79 -29.83
N ASP A 534 22.76 -1.37 -29.09
CA ASP A 534 23.19 -2.00 -27.86
C ASP A 534 22.65 -1.23 -26.64
N LEU A 535 21.86 -1.89 -25.80
CA LEU A 535 21.09 -1.27 -24.71
C LEU A 535 21.18 -2.07 -23.41
N TYR A 536 20.63 -1.49 -22.34
CA TYR A 536 20.45 -2.10 -21.01
C TYR A 536 21.67 -2.91 -20.52
N PRO A 537 22.82 -2.26 -20.28
CA PRO A 537 23.96 -2.94 -19.68
C PRO A 537 23.59 -3.47 -18.28
N ALA A 538 24.16 -4.61 -17.92
CA ALA A 538 24.07 -5.23 -16.59
C ALA A 538 25.45 -5.74 -16.18
N MET A 539 25.80 -5.62 -14.90
CA MET A 539 27.17 -5.85 -14.43
C MET A 539 27.22 -6.75 -13.20
N THR A 540 28.28 -7.56 -13.09
CA THR A 540 28.63 -8.29 -11.87
C THR A 540 30.12 -8.60 -11.84
N ARG A 541 30.70 -8.82 -10.65
CA ARG A 541 32.10 -9.24 -10.49
C ARG A 541 32.15 -10.67 -9.97
N ASP A 542 32.82 -11.54 -10.72
CA ASP A 542 32.92 -12.94 -10.35
C ASP A 542 34.05 -13.25 -9.35
N GLY A 543 34.10 -14.49 -8.85
CA GLY A 543 35.09 -14.94 -7.87
C GLY A 543 36.52 -15.09 -8.43
N ALA A 544 36.70 -15.04 -9.75
CA ALA A 544 38.02 -14.91 -10.38
C ALA A 544 38.47 -13.44 -10.49
N GLY A 545 37.65 -12.49 -10.03
CA GLY A 545 37.91 -11.06 -10.08
C GLY A 545 37.62 -10.44 -11.46
N ARG A 546 36.90 -11.13 -12.35
CA ARG A 546 36.52 -10.58 -13.65
C ARG A 546 35.27 -9.74 -13.49
N LEU A 547 35.33 -8.52 -13.99
CA LEU A 547 34.16 -7.63 -14.06
C LEU A 547 33.42 -7.89 -15.37
N TRP A 548 32.22 -8.41 -15.29
CA TRP A 548 31.35 -8.70 -16.41
C TRP A 548 30.45 -7.51 -16.75
N VAL A 549 30.19 -7.34 -18.05
CA VAL A 549 29.14 -6.50 -18.62
C VAL A 549 28.37 -7.36 -19.62
N CYS A 550 27.08 -7.55 -19.41
CA CYS A 550 26.15 -8.05 -20.43
C CYS A 550 25.25 -6.91 -20.94
N LEU A 551 24.75 -7.03 -22.15
CA LEU A 551 23.86 -6.07 -22.82
C LEU A 551 22.89 -6.82 -23.75
N GLU A 552 21.78 -6.17 -24.10
CA GLU A 552 20.99 -6.60 -25.26
C GLU A 552 21.53 -5.90 -26.52
N ARG A 553 21.61 -6.64 -27.63
CA ARG A 553 22.05 -6.15 -28.94
C ARG A 553 20.96 -6.43 -29.95
N TRP A 554 20.37 -5.37 -30.47
CA TRP A 554 19.43 -5.45 -31.59
C TRP A 554 20.18 -5.31 -32.91
N THR A 555 20.16 -6.39 -33.70
CA THR A 555 20.44 -6.32 -35.13
C THR A 555 19.11 -6.09 -35.87
N HIS A 556 19.13 -5.78 -37.17
CA HIS A 556 17.89 -5.59 -37.96
C HIS A 556 17.03 -6.87 -38.13
N LEU A 557 17.40 -7.99 -37.50
CA LEU A 557 16.73 -9.29 -37.59
C LEU A 557 16.13 -9.74 -36.25
N ASN A 558 16.84 -9.55 -35.14
CA ASN A 558 16.49 -10.00 -33.80
C ASN A 558 17.32 -9.27 -32.72
N GLY A 559 16.83 -9.32 -31.47
CA GLY A 559 17.58 -8.96 -30.26
C GLY A 559 18.29 -10.17 -29.64
N ASP A 560 19.56 -10.04 -29.28
CA ASP A 560 20.38 -11.09 -28.66
C ASP A 560 21.15 -10.55 -27.43
N ILE A 561 21.40 -11.39 -26.43
CA ILE A 561 22.24 -11.05 -25.28
C ILE A 561 23.72 -11.25 -25.62
N TYR A 562 24.54 -10.23 -25.37
CA TYR A 562 26.00 -10.27 -25.52
C TYR A 562 26.69 -9.93 -24.22
N CYS A 563 27.80 -10.62 -23.92
CA CYS A 563 28.61 -10.40 -22.74
C CYS A 563 30.06 -10.09 -23.10
N ARG A 564 30.72 -9.36 -22.20
CA ARG A 564 32.14 -8.98 -22.23
C ARG A 564 32.65 -8.99 -20.79
N TYR A 565 33.96 -9.15 -20.57
CA TYR A 565 34.54 -8.94 -19.25
C TYR A 565 35.90 -8.23 -19.27
N PHE A 566 36.20 -7.54 -18.19
CA PHE A 566 37.50 -6.97 -17.86
C PHE A 566 38.26 -7.93 -16.94
N ASP A 567 39.51 -8.24 -17.27
CA ASP A 567 40.34 -9.21 -16.54
C ASP A 567 41.25 -8.60 -15.45
N GLY A 568 41.08 -7.30 -15.16
CA GLY A 568 41.97 -6.51 -14.31
C GLY A 568 43.05 -5.75 -15.10
N THR A 569 43.18 -5.99 -16.42
CA THR A 569 44.13 -5.27 -17.28
C THR A 569 43.50 -4.77 -18.58
N THR A 570 42.65 -5.58 -19.22
CA THR A 570 42.01 -5.24 -20.50
C THR A 570 40.61 -5.84 -20.60
N TRP A 571 39.77 -5.19 -21.40
CA TRP A 571 38.46 -5.71 -21.78
C TRP A 571 38.59 -6.76 -22.90
N GLN A 572 38.28 -8.02 -22.59
CA GLN A 572 38.31 -9.13 -23.55
C GLN A 572 37.30 -8.95 -24.69
N PRO A 573 37.41 -9.61 -25.86
CA PRO A 573 36.44 -9.45 -26.95
C PRO A 573 35.00 -9.74 -26.50
N MET A 574 34.03 -9.00 -27.03
CA MET A 574 32.61 -9.24 -26.76
C MET A 574 32.10 -10.45 -27.53
N PHE A 575 31.28 -11.28 -26.89
CA PHE A 575 30.74 -12.51 -27.47
C PHE A 575 29.27 -12.71 -27.10
N ALA A 576 28.58 -13.48 -27.93
CA ALA A 576 27.17 -13.72 -27.82
C ALA A 576 26.85 -14.78 -26.75
N VAL A 577 25.83 -14.52 -25.94
CA VAL A 577 25.23 -15.46 -24.97
C VAL A 577 24.06 -16.22 -25.61
N THR A 578 23.30 -15.53 -26.46
CA THR A 578 22.24 -16.07 -27.35
C THR A 578 22.64 -15.79 -28.80
N VAL A 579 22.25 -16.67 -29.73
CA VAL A 579 22.69 -16.64 -31.15
C VAL A 579 21.62 -17.19 -32.10
N ASP A 580 20.35 -17.08 -31.75
CA ASP A 580 19.26 -17.70 -32.47
C ASP A 580 18.08 -16.76 -32.68
N SER A 581 17.11 -17.16 -33.49
CA SER A 581 16.09 -16.26 -34.04
C SER A 581 15.03 -15.78 -33.05
N ALA A 582 15.19 -16.02 -31.75
CA ALA A 582 14.37 -15.40 -30.71
C ALA A 582 14.79 -13.94 -30.50
N ASN A 583 13.90 -13.13 -29.93
CA ASN A 583 14.29 -11.88 -29.28
C ASN A 583 14.61 -12.18 -27.82
N ASP A 584 15.84 -11.91 -27.43
CA ASP A 584 16.39 -12.07 -26.09
C ASP A 584 16.88 -10.69 -25.57
N TYR A 585 16.30 -10.16 -24.49
CA TYR A 585 16.48 -8.77 -24.03
C TYR A 585 16.32 -8.57 -22.51
N ARG A 586 16.62 -7.37 -22.00
CA ARG A 586 16.62 -6.97 -20.57
C ARG A 586 17.46 -7.91 -19.68
N PRO A 587 18.79 -7.97 -19.88
CA PRO A 587 19.65 -8.81 -19.06
C PRO A 587 19.75 -8.30 -17.61
N ALA A 588 19.91 -9.23 -16.66
CA ALA A 588 20.40 -8.97 -15.32
C ALA A 588 21.45 -10.02 -14.92
N MET A 589 22.38 -9.66 -14.03
CA MET A 589 23.48 -10.53 -13.63
C MET A 589 23.63 -10.59 -12.10
N ALA A 590 24.09 -11.75 -11.62
CA ALA A 590 24.60 -11.91 -10.25
C ALA A 590 25.77 -12.89 -10.26
N THR A 591 26.48 -13.00 -9.12
CA THR A 591 27.53 -13.99 -8.92
C THR A 591 27.15 -14.88 -7.74
N ASP A 592 27.25 -16.20 -7.91
CA ASP A 592 26.89 -17.16 -6.87
C ASP A 592 27.96 -17.34 -5.79
N SER A 593 27.63 -18.10 -4.74
CA SER A 593 28.51 -18.42 -3.62
C SER A 593 29.77 -19.22 -3.99
N ASN A 594 29.83 -19.80 -5.20
CA ASN A 594 31.02 -20.44 -5.76
C ASN A 594 31.87 -19.48 -6.60
N GLY A 595 31.47 -18.21 -6.70
CA GLY A 595 32.14 -17.19 -7.50
C GLY A 595 31.83 -17.29 -9.00
N ILE A 596 30.73 -17.95 -9.40
CA ILE A 596 30.34 -18.09 -10.81
C ILE A 596 29.35 -17.00 -11.20
N ALA A 597 29.59 -16.35 -12.34
CA ALA A 597 28.65 -15.37 -12.90
C ALA A 597 27.44 -16.07 -13.55
N TRP A 598 26.26 -15.52 -13.28
CA TRP A 598 24.97 -15.92 -13.86
C TRP A 598 24.36 -14.73 -14.63
N VAL A 599 23.58 -15.04 -15.66
CA VAL A 599 22.81 -14.05 -16.44
C VAL A 599 21.40 -14.54 -16.69
N THR A 600 20.41 -13.68 -16.47
CA THR A 600 18.98 -13.89 -16.76
C THR A 600 18.48 -12.84 -17.75
N TRP A 601 17.47 -13.18 -18.56
CA TRP A 601 16.89 -12.29 -19.56
C TRP A 601 15.45 -12.69 -19.94
N CYS A 602 14.72 -11.77 -20.59
CA CYS A 602 13.43 -12.01 -21.23
C CYS A 602 13.62 -12.62 -22.62
N SER A 603 12.88 -13.67 -22.96
CA SER A 603 12.94 -14.34 -24.26
C SER A 603 11.54 -14.55 -24.86
N GLU A 604 11.39 -14.24 -26.15
CA GLU A 604 10.15 -14.50 -26.93
C GLU A 604 10.15 -15.89 -27.62
N ARG A 605 11.16 -16.72 -27.32
CA ARG A 605 11.44 -18.02 -27.95
C ARG A 605 10.30 -19.04 -27.89
N TYR A 606 9.41 -18.96 -26.92
CA TYR A 606 8.38 -19.98 -26.68
C TYR A 606 6.97 -19.40 -26.78
N GLN A 607 6.14 -20.02 -27.64
CA GLN A 607 4.74 -19.63 -27.88
C GLN A 607 4.54 -18.15 -28.29
N TYR A 608 5.60 -17.44 -28.70
CA TYR A 608 5.59 -16.00 -28.96
C TYR A 608 5.19 -15.13 -27.74
N ASN A 609 5.42 -15.65 -26.52
CA ASN A 609 5.22 -14.94 -25.26
C ASN A 609 6.57 -14.72 -24.55
N ARG A 610 6.66 -13.66 -23.75
CA ARG A 610 7.85 -13.37 -22.94
C ARG A 610 7.97 -14.36 -21.78
N ASN A 611 9.06 -15.11 -21.74
CA ASN A 611 9.42 -15.99 -20.64
C ASN A 611 10.85 -15.72 -20.17
N ILE A 612 11.14 -16.04 -18.91
CA ILE A 612 12.46 -15.79 -18.32
C ILE A 612 13.38 -17.00 -18.52
N TYR A 613 14.61 -16.73 -18.95
CA TYR A 613 15.67 -17.72 -19.18
C TYR A 613 16.95 -17.33 -18.45
N VAL A 614 17.74 -18.34 -18.09
CA VAL A 614 18.97 -18.18 -17.31
C VAL A 614 20.08 -19.04 -17.90
N LYS A 615 21.33 -18.55 -17.84
CA LYS A 615 22.56 -19.32 -18.04
C LYS A 615 23.59 -19.01 -16.95
N ARG A 616 24.53 -19.93 -16.74
CA ARG A 616 25.72 -19.72 -15.90
C ARG A 616 27.00 -19.80 -16.72
N TYR A 617 28.02 -19.09 -16.29
CA TYR A 617 29.33 -19.14 -16.94
C TYR A 617 30.14 -20.34 -16.46
N ASN A 618 30.64 -21.19 -17.37
CA ASN A 618 31.56 -22.27 -17.00
C ASN A 618 33.02 -21.86 -17.29
N PRO A 619 33.85 -21.62 -16.25
CA PRO A 619 35.25 -21.22 -16.43
C PRO A 619 36.15 -22.31 -17.02
N ASN A 620 35.73 -23.59 -16.98
CA ASN A 620 36.51 -24.69 -17.54
C ASN A 620 36.39 -24.79 -19.07
N SER A 621 35.24 -24.40 -19.62
CA SER A 621 34.99 -24.38 -21.07
C SER A 621 35.14 -22.98 -21.68
N GLY A 622 35.00 -21.93 -20.86
CA GLY A 622 35.01 -20.54 -21.30
C GLY A 622 33.67 -20.04 -21.85
N HIS A 623 32.59 -20.81 -21.69
CA HIS A 623 31.29 -20.56 -22.33
C HIS A 623 30.14 -20.36 -21.32
N TRP A 624 29.06 -19.72 -21.78
CA TRP A 624 27.78 -19.67 -21.06
C TRP A 624 26.99 -20.95 -21.32
N GLU A 625 26.84 -21.76 -20.28
CA GLU A 625 26.25 -23.10 -20.32
C GLU A 625 24.93 -23.15 -19.55
N ASP A 626 24.27 -24.31 -19.63
CA ASP A 626 23.02 -24.63 -18.95
C ASP A 626 21.90 -23.61 -19.16
N LEU A 627 21.30 -23.64 -20.36
CA LEU A 627 20.12 -22.83 -20.67
C LEU A 627 18.91 -23.37 -19.90
N TYR A 628 18.59 -22.73 -18.78
CA TYR A 628 17.37 -22.97 -18.02
C TYR A 628 16.25 -22.06 -18.51
N ARG A 629 15.06 -22.63 -18.69
CA ARG A 629 13.82 -21.87 -18.82
C ARG A 629 13.11 -21.91 -17.47
N ILE A 630 13.01 -20.78 -16.78
CA ILE A 630 12.44 -20.76 -15.41
C ILE A 630 10.94 -20.48 -15.39
N THR A 631 10.38 -19.88 -16.45
CA THR A 631 8.92 -19.69 -16.59
C THR A 631 8.32 -20.45 -17.77
N SER A 632 7.16 -21.08 -17.53
CA SER A 632 6.44 -21.89 -18.53
C SER A 632 5.03 -21.38 -18.87
N ASN A 633 4.66 -20.20 -18.38
CA ASN A 633 3.29 -19.65 -18.48
C ASN A 633 3.08 -18.92 -19.83
N PRO A 634 1.84 -18.86 -20.37
CA PRO A 634 1.50 -18.01 -21.52
C PRO A 634 1.39 -16.51 -21.20
N ALA A 635 1.46 -16.10 -19.94
CA ALA A 635 1.57 -14.70 -19.53
C ALA A 635 2.86 -14.04 -20.03
N GLN A 636 2.87 -12.70 -20.05
CA GLN A 636 4.07 -11.92 -20.35
C GLN A 636 4.91 -11.76 -19.07
N ASP A 637 6.00 -12.52 -18.95
CA ASP A 637 6.99 -12.40 -17.87
C ASP A 637 8.12 -11.43 -18.30
N GLN A 638 8.40 -10.37 -17.53
CA GLN A 638 9.31 -9.30 -17.93
C GLN A 638 10.12 -8.65 -16.79
N ASP A 639 11.13 -7.86 -17.16
CA ASP A 639 12.07 -7.15 -16.26
C ASP A 639 12.70 -8.02 -15.14
N PRO A 640 13.38 -9.12 -15.48
CA PRO A 640 13.97 -10.01 -14.49
C PRO A 640 15.12 -9.33 -13.74
N LYS A 641 15.21 -9.56 -12.43
CA LYS A 641 16.37 -9.27 -11.58
C LYS A 641 16.89 -10.54 -10.93
N MET A 642 18.15 -10.52 -10.49
CA MET A 642 18.82 -11.65 -9.89
C MET A 642 19.63 -11.23 -8.67
N ALA A 643 19.62 -12.04 -7.62
CA ALA A 643 20.47 -11.91 -6.44
C ALA A 643 20.78 -13.30 -5.85
N VAL A 644 21.66 -13.36 -4.85
CA VAL A 644 22.08 -14.62 -4.22
C VAL A 644 22.07 -14.43 -2.71
N SER A 645 21.16 -15.13 -2.01
CA SER A 645 20.98 -15.02 -0.56
C SER A 645 22.14 -15.62 0.23
N GLY A 646 22.20 -15.35 1.55
CA GLY A 646 23.31 -15.76 2.41
C GLY A 646 23.50 -17.29 2.54
N ASP A 647 22.46 -18.07 2.26
CA ASP A 647 22.51 -19.54 2.15
C ASP A 647 23.15 -20.04 0.83
N GLY A 648 23.41 -19.13 -0.12
CA GLY A 648 23.95 -19.42 -1.44
C GLY A 648 22.89 -19.72 -2.51
N THR A 649 21.59 -19.61 -2.20
CA THR A 649 20.52 -19.82 -3.18
C THR A 649 20.48 -18.68 -4.19
N VAL A 650 20.44 -19.00 -5.49
CA VAL A 650 20.34 -18.00 -6.58
C VAL A 650 18.87 -17.71 -6.85
N TRP A 651 18.44 -16.45 -6.72
CA TRP A 651 17.06 -16.02 -6.91
C TRP A 651 16.91 -15.21 -8.19
N VAL A 652 15.78 -15.40 -8.89
CA VAL A 652 15.33 -14.55 -9.98
C VAL A 652 13.90 -14.11 -9.70
N VAL A 653 13.65 -12.80 -9.75
CA VAL A 653 12.30 -12.20 -9.67
C VAL A 653 11.96 -11.46 -10.95
N TRP A 654 10.69 -11.36 -11.29
CA TRP A 654 10.21 -10.68 -12.50
C TRP A 654 8.76 -10.18 -12.32
N THR A 655 8.36 -9.21 -13.13
CA THR A 655 6.97 -8.75 -13.27
C THR A 655 6.22 -9.68 -14.23
N THR A 656 4.97 -10.04 -13.94
CA THR A 656 4.15 -10.86 -14.84
C THR A 656 2.72 -10.35 -14.96
N TRP A 657 2.19 -10.29 -16.18
CA TRP A 657 0.78 -9.94 -16.41
C TRP A 657 -0.11 -11.18 -16.24
N ARG A 658 -0.67 -11.37 -15.03
CA ARG A 658 -1.54 -12.50 -14.66
C ARG A 658 -2.78 -11.97 -13.95
N ASN A 659 -3.84 -12.78 -13.88
CA ASN A 659 -5.06 -12.49 -13.07
C ASN A 659 -5.86 -11.20 -13.39
N GLY A 660 -5.38 -10.32 -14.26
CA GLY A 660 -5.99 -9.02 -14.60
C GLY A 660 -5.10 -7.80 -14.25
N ASN A 661 -3.93 -8.03 -13.66
CA ASN A 661 -2.98 -7.02 -13.19
C ASN A 661 -1.52 -7.47 -13.45
N THR A 662 -0.56 -6.65 -13.04
CA THR A 662 0.85 -7.06 -12.90
C THR A 662 1.15 -7.46 -11.45
N ASP A 663 1.77 -8.63 -11.29
CA ASP A 663 2.23 -9.19 -10.01
C ASP A 663 3.76 -9.42 -10.07
N ILE A 664 4.45 -9.43 -8.93
CA ILE A 664 5.85 -9.90 -8.84
C ILE A 664 5.89 -11.40 -8.54
N TYR A 665 6.68 -12.15 -9.30
CA TYR A 665 6.91 -13.59 -9.13
C TYR A 665 8.40 -13.90 -8.97
N GLU A 666 8.71 -15.04 -8.34
CA GLU A 666 10.05 -15.56 -8.08
C GLU A 666 10.23 -17.00 -8.56
N SER A 667 11.48 -17.36 -8.87
CA SER A 667 11.99 -18.73 -8.92
C SER A 667 13.45 -18.72 -8.45
N HIS A 668 13.89 -19.80 -7.82
CA HIS A 668 15.21 -19.90 -7.19
C HIS A 668 15.88 -21.25 -7.39
N TYR A 669 17.21 -21.24 -7.47
CA TYR A 669 18.06 -22.41 -7.69
C TYR A 669 18.78 -22.81 -6.41
N ASN A 670 18.40 -23.96 -5.86
CA ASN A 670 18.90 -24.50 -4.58
C ASN A 670 20.23 -25.29 -4.70
N GLY A 671 21.03 -25.01 -5.73
CA GLY A 671 22.22 -25.81 -6.06
C GLY A 671 21.95 -27.06 -6.91
N SER A 672 20.70 -27.51 -7.06
CA SER A 672 20.35 -28.72 -7.84
C SER A 672 19.28 -28.50 -8.92
N ALA A 673 18.24 -27.71 -8.63
CA ALA A 673 17.14 -27.44 -9.55
C ALA A 673 16.51 -26.08 -9.27
N TRP A 674 15.86 -25.51 -10.29
CA TRP A 674 15.00 -24.34 -10.14
C TRP A 674 13.66 -24.72 -9.51
N SER A 675 13.18 -23.89 -8.60
CA SER A 675 11.83 -23.99 -8.04
C SER A 675 10.76 -23.65 -9.09
N ASN A 676 9.55 -24.17 -8.93
CA ASN A 676 8.40 -23.67 -9.70
C ASN A 676 8.18 -22.19 -9.38
N ALA A 677 7.78 -21.40 -10.39
CA ALA A 677 7.44 -20.00 -10.20
C ALA A 677 6.37 -19.79 -9.11
N ARG A 678 6.66 -18.92 -8.13
CA ARG A 678 5.77 -18.56 -7.01
C ARG A 678 5.49 -17.06 -7.03
N ALA A 679 4.35 -16.65 -6.49
CA ALA A 679 3.98 -15.25 -6.37
C ALA A 679 4.65 -14.63 -5.12
N VAL A 680 5.18 -13.42 -5.27
CA VAL A 680 5.69 -12.58 -4.17
C VAL A 680 4.59 -11.60 -3.74
N THR A 681 3.84 -11.08 -4.72
CA THR A 681 2.65 -10.24 -4.54
C THR A 681 1.41 -10.89 -5.18
N GLY A 682 0.24 -10.31 -4.96
CA GLY A 682 -1.04 -10.88 -5.43
C GLY A 682 -2.27 -10.12 -4.92
N ASP A 683 -2.11 -8.83 -4.67
CA ASP A 683 -3.20 -7.89 -4.38
C ASP A 683 -3.75 -7.29 -5.69
N LEU A 684 -4.69 -6.35 -5.59
CA LEU A 684 -5.38 -5.80 -6.77
C LEU A 684 -4.61 -4.65 -7.45
N GLY A 685 -3.46 -4.26 -6.91
CA GLY A 685 -2.58 -3.27 -7.52
C GLY A 685 -1.87 -3.80 -8.79
N GLN A 686 -1.26 -2.89 -9.52
CA GLN A 686 -0.18 -3.18 -10.45
C GLN A 686 1.13 -3.16 -9.65
N ASP A 687 1.88 -4.25 -9.65
CA ASP A 687 3.18 -4.39 -8.99
C ASP A 687 4.27 -4.63 -10.04
N GLU A 688 5.22 -3.70 -10.14
CA GLU A 688 6.15 -3.62 -11.27
C GLU A 688 7.58 -3.30 -10.85
N HIS A 689 8.51 -3.44 -11.81
CA HIS A 689 9.93 -3.12 -11.68
C HIS A 689 10.56 -3.57 -10.34
N PRO A 690 10.63 -4.89 -10.09
CA PRO A 690 11.22 -5.40 -8.87
C PRO A 690 12.73 -5.11 -8.83
N ALA A 691 13.29 -5.07 -7.62
CA ALA A 691 14.71 -5.14 -7.34
C ALA A 691 14.97 -6.01 -6.11
N LEU A 692 16.17 -6.59 -6.04
CA LEU A 692 16.59 -7.49 -4.96
C LEU A 692 17.78 -6.90 -4.21
N ALA A 693 17.76 -7.04 -2.90
CA ALA A 693 18.93 -6.89 -2.03
C ALA A 693 19.04 -8.12 -1.13
N VAL A 694 20.21 -8.33 -0.55
CA VAL A 694 20.43 -9.34 0.49
C VAL A 694 21.05 -8.61 1.66
N ASP A 695 20.42 -8.70 2.82
CA ASP A 695 20.87 -7.98 4.01
C ASP A 695 22.08 -8.64 4.68
N ARG A 696 22.55 -8.01 5.76
CA ARG A 696 23.74 -8.43 6.49
C ARG A 696 23.56 -9.80 7.18
N ASP A 697 22.35 -10.16 7.57
CA ASP A 697 22.04 -11.47 8.16
C ASP A 697 21.86 -12.56 7.08
N GLY A 698 21.80 -12.15 5.81
CA GLY A 698 21.76 -13.02 4.64
C GLY A 698 20.36 -13.23 4.08
N PHE A 699 19.34 -12.54 4.59
CA PHE A 699 17.96 -12.64 4.12
C PHE A 699 17.74 -11.86 2.82
N LEU A 700 16.91 -12.41 1.95
CA LEU A 700 16.57 -11.79 0.67
C LEU A 700 15.46 -10.74 0.87
N TRP A 701 15.72 -9.53 0.40
CA TRP A 701 14.74 -8.45 0.27
C TRP A 701 14.31 -8.31 -1.19
N CYS A 702 13.00 -8.19 -1.41
CA CYS A 702 12.41 -7.79 -2.68
C CYS A 702 11.70 -6.45 -2.50
N VAL A 703 12.03 -5.48 -3.33
CA VAL A 703 11.36 -4.19 -3.41
C VAL A 703 10.73 -4.02 -4.79
N TRP A 704 9.64 -3.29 -4.90
CA TRP A 704 8.93 -3.06 -6.16
C TRP A 704 8.14 -1.75 -6.07
N GLN A 705 7.70 -1.22 -7.22
CA GLN A 705 6.72 -0.13 -7.24
C GLN A 705 5.31 -0.73 -7.28
N SER A 706 4.38 -0.17 -6.51
CA SER A 706 2.98 -0.61 -6.48
C SER A 706 2.03 0.56 -6.56
N ASN A 707 0.90 0.40 -7.28
CA ASN A 707 -0.20 1.37 -7.26
C ASN A 707 -1.38 0.97 -6.36
N ARG A 708 -1.20 -0.01 -5.46
CA ARG A 708 -2.25 -0.63 -4.61
C ARG A 708 -3.06 0.35 -3.75
N THR A 709 -2.54 1.54 -3.48
CA THR A 709 -3.14 2.61 -2.68
C THR A 709 -3.82 3.71 -3.52
N GLY A 710 -3.60 3.73 -4.84
CA GLY A 710 -4.03 4.76 -5.76
C GLY A 710 -2.90 5.60 -6.38
N ASP A 711 -1.70 5.57 -5.79
CA ASP A 711 -0.48 6.21 -6.28
C ASP A 711 0.67 5.19 -6.38
N TRP A 712 1.64 5.45 -7.26
CA TRP A 712 2.86 4.63 -7.34
C TRP A 712 3.77 4.90 -6.13
N GLU A 713 3.93 3.89 -5.28
CA GLU A 713 4.76 3.93 -4.08
C GLU A 713 5.79 2.80 -4.13
N ILE A 714 6.92 2.94 -3.42
CA ILE A 714 7.85 1.82 -3.24
C ILE A 714 7.41 0.96 -2.07
N TRP A 715 7.27 -0.33 -2.33
CA TRP A 715 6.92 -1.36 -1.37
C TRP A 715 8.05 -2.39 -1.24
N ALA A 716 8.14 -3.04 -0.08
CA ALA A 716 9.17 -4.02 0.24
C ALA A 716 8.60 -5.25 0.96
N LYS A 717 9.28 -6.38 0.79
CA LYS A 717 9.13 -7.64 1.53
C LYS A 717 10.50 -8.26 1.73
N TYR A 718 10.61 -9.13 2.72
CA TYR A 718 11.76 -10.00 2.89
C TYR A 718 11.33 -11.47 3.00
N TYR A 719 12.28 -12.37 2.78
CA TYR A 719 12.10 -13.81 2.81
C TYR A 719 12.78 -14.41 4.05
N LYS A 720 11.98 -14.96 4.97
CA LYS A 720 12.41 -15.61 6.22
C LYS A 720 11.53 -16.85 6.46
N ASP A 721 12.09 -17.89 7.06
CA ASP A 721 11.39 -19.15 7.42
C ASP A 721 10.65 -19.85 6.26
N ASN A 722 11.25 -19.79 5.07
CA ASN A 722 10.69 -20.28 3.79
C ASN A 722 9.44 -19.53 3.27
N THR A 723 9.08 -18.38 3.85
CA THR A 723 7.93 -17.56 3.41
C THR A 723 8.30 -16.11 3.14
N TRP A 724 7.61 -15.51 2.16
CA TRP A 724 7.60 -14.06 2.01
C TRP A 724 6.72 -13.45 3.10
N GLN A 725 7.27 -12.47 3.82
CA GLN A 725 6.59 -11.79 4.91
C GLN A 725 5.59 -10.75 4.39
N ASP A 726 4.98 -9.97 5.28
CA ASP A 726 4.02 -8.92 4.92
C ASP A 726 4.66 -7.76 4.12
N SER A 727 3.84 -6.99 3.41
CA SER A 727 4.32 -5.84 2.61
C SER A 727 4.50 -4.59 3.47
N PHE A 728 5.63 -3.89 3.29
CA PHE A 728 5.95 -2.62 3.96
C PHE A 728 6.03 -1.48 2.95
N LEU A 729 5.45 -0.32 3.30
CA LEU A 729 5.60 0.91 2.52
C LEU A 729 6.95 1.58 2.83
N VAL A 730 7.76 1.83 1.80
CA VAL A 730 9.12 2.39 1.90
C VAL A 730 9.12 3.91 1.73
N SER A 731 8.45 4.40 0.68
CA SER A 731 8.66 5.76 0.18
C SER A 731 7.76 6.83 0.81
N ASN A 732 6.72 6.38 1.52
CA ASN A 732 5.87 7.09 2.51
C ASN A 732 5.41 8.51 2.16
N HIS A 733 5.16 8.80 0.89
CA HIS A 733 4.75 10.11 0.41
C HIS A 733 3.63 10.00 -0.65
N THR A 734 2.76 11.01 -0.74
CA THR A 734 1.68 11.09 -1.74
C THR A 734 2.18 11.57 -3.11
N ALA A 735 3.39 11.20 -3.50
CA ALA A 735 3.97 11.53 -4.78
C ALA A 735 4.56 10.27 -5.39
N LYS A 736 4.53 10.19 -6.71
CA LYS A 736 4.96 8.99 -7.42
C LYS A 736 6.42 8.70 -7.16
N ASP A 737 6.67 7.49 -6.70
CA ASP A 737 7.96 6.91 -6.41
C ASP A 737 8.07 5.61 -7.23
N VAL A 738 9.01 5.55 -8.18
CA VAL A 738 9.08 4.53 -9.24
C VAL A 738 10.51 4.04 -9.49
N LEU A 739 10.66 2.96 -10.26
CA LEU A 739 11.94 2.35 -10.67
C LEU A 739 12.91 2.12 -9.50
N PRO A 740 12.53 1.32 -8.48
CA PRO A 740 13.38 1.08 -7.34
C PRO A 740 14.62 0.24 -7.69
N THR A 741 15.72 0.50 -6.98
CA THR A 741 16.86 -0.41 -6.83
C THR A 741 17.19 -0.55 -5.35
N ALA A 742 17.75 -1.68 -4.94
CA ALA A 742 18.10 -1.93 -3.55
C ALA A 742 19.50 -2.53 -3.42
N ILE A 743 20.14 -2.30 -2.28
CA ILE A 743 21.44 -2.86 -1.90
C ILE A 743 21.59 -2.79 -0.37
N ALA A 744 22.27 -3.76 0.25
CA ALA A 744 22.60 -3.67 1.67
C ALA A 744 24.08 -3.33 1.88
N ASP A 745 24.39 -2.69 3.02
CA ASP A 745 25.77 -2.41 3.43
C ASP A 745 26.26 -3.27 4.60
N ASP A 746 27.59 -3.32 4.77
CA ASP A 746 28.26 -4.04 5.86
C ASP A 746 27.88 -3.50 7.26
N SER A 747 27.28 -2.31 7.33
CA SER A 747 26.81 -1.70 8.58
C SER A 747 25.44 -2.21 9.01
N GLY A 748 24.76 -3.03 8.20
CA GLY A 748 23.43 -3.61 8.51
C GLY A 748 22.26 -2.84 7.91
N TYR A 749 22.49 -1.83 7.07
CA TYR A 749 21.39 -1.11 6.42
C TYR A 749 21.01 -1.75 5.08
N VAL A 750 19.73 -2.04 4.89
CA VAL A 750 19.14 -2.20 3.55
C VAL A 750 18.78 -0.82 3.04
N TRP A 751 19.39 -0.42 1.94
CA TRP A 751 19.15 0.83 1.24
C TRP A 751 18.27 0.59 0.04
N VAL A 752 17.24 1.41 -0.10
CA VAL A 752 16.33 1.40 -1.24
C VAL A 752 16.39 2.78 -1.87
N PHE A 753 16.64 2.82 -3.17
CA PHE A 753 16.73 4.01 -3.99
C PHE A 753 15.63 3.97 -5.04
N TRP A 754 15.10 5.12 -5.41
CA TRP A 754 14.05 5.21 -6.42
C TRP A 754 14.01 6.61 -7.05
N GLN A 755 13.28 6.71 -8.15
CA GLN A 755 12.97 7.96 -8.80
C GLN A 755 11.71 8.56 -8.16
N SER A 756 11.77 9.78 -7.62
CA SER A 756 10.68 10.40 -6.85
C SER A 756 10.27 11.75 -7.42
N ASN A 757 8.97 11.95 -7.68
CA ASN A 757 8.44 13.24 -8.15
C ASN A 757 8.03 14.19 -6.99
N ARG A 758 8.49 13.97 -5.75
CA ARG A 758 7.94 14.66 -4.56
C ARG A 758 8.21 16.16 -4.51
N ASN A 759 9.19 16.66 -5.26
CA ASN A 759 9.49 18.09 -5.39
C ASN A 759 8.92 18.72 -6.67
N GLY A 760 8.16 17.97 -7.48
CA GLY A 760 7.67 18.40 -8.79
C GLY A 760 8.70 18.29 -9.92
N ASN A 761 9.88 17.76 -9.61
CA ASN A 761 10.86 17.20 -10.52
C ASN A 761 11.07 15.74 -10.11
N TRP A 762 11.45 14.87 -11.05
CA TRP A 762 11.95 13.56 -10.69
C TRP A 762 13.37 13.70 -10.17
N ASP A 763 13.58 13.38 -8.89
CA ASP A 763 14.90 13.37 -8.25
C ASP A 763 15.19 11.95 -7.76
N ILE A 764 16.48 11.56 -7.64
CA ILE A 764 16.81 10.28 -6.99
C ILE A 764 16.67 10.43 -5.48
N TYR A 765 15.76 9.65 -4.91
CA TYR A 765 15.56 9.53 -3.47
C TYR A 765 16.08 8.20 -2.95
N TYR A 766 16.38 8.17 -1.65
CA TYR A 766 16.67 6.95 -0.93
C TYR A 766 15.95 6.93 0.43
N SER A 767 15.71 5.73 0.91
CA SER A 767 15.52 5.44 2.33
C SER A 767 16.40 4.26 2.71
N ARG A 768 16.56 4.06 4.01
CA ARG A 768 17.24 2.90 4.57
C ARG A 768 16.48 2.39 5.78
N LEU A 769 16.53 1.08 5.96
CA LEU A 769 16.13 0.39 7.17
C LEU A 769 17.40 -0.24 7.75
N PHE A 770 17.63 -0.09 9.05
CA PHE A 770 18.60 -0.95 9.73
C PHE A 770 17.94 -2.31 9.84
N SER A 771 18.34 -3.25 8.97
CA SER A 771 17.75 -4.58 8.93
C SER A 771 18.39 -5.40 10.02
N ASP A 772 17.59 -5.74 11.01
CA ASP A 772 17.87 -6.82 11.93
C ASP A 772 16.65 -7.73 11.93
N LEU A 773 16.87 -8.98 11.54
CA LEU A 773 15.83 -10.00 11.43
C LEU A 773 16.12 -11.21 12.32
N VAL A 774 17.19 -11.12 13.13
CA VAL A 774 17.54 -12.12 14.14
C VAL A 774 16.77 -11.80 15.42
N GLU A 775 16.22 -12.83 16.06
CA GLU A 775 15.53 -12.67 17.33
C GLU A 775 16.51 -12.92 18.49
N PRO A 776 16.41 -12.16 19.60
CA PRO A 776 17.19 -12.38 20.80
C PRO A 776 17.20 -13.83 21.27
N SER A 777 18.39 -14.35 21.62
CA SER A 777 18.52 -15.65 22.28
C SER A 777 18.40 -15.48 23.79
N VAL A 778 17.35 -16.06 24.39
CA VAL A 778 17.03 -15.97 25.82
C VAL A 778 17.20 -17.33 26.52
N SER A 779 17.54 -17.31 27.81
CA SER A 779 17.51 -18.49 28.69
C SER A 779 17.19 -18.11 30.13
N VAL A 780 16.18 -18.73 30.76
CA VAL A 780 15.86 -18.55 32.19
C VAL A 780 16.89 -19.31 33.04
N ILE A 781 17.40 -18.68 34.10
CA ILE A 781 18.42 -19.27 34.99
C ILE A 781 17.84 -19.59 36.37
N THR A 782 17.08 -18.65 36.97
CA THR A 782 16.33 -18.88 38.21
C THR A 782 15.08 -17.98 38.26
N PRO A 783 13.91 -18.45 38.74
CA PRO A 783 13.61 -19.84 39.03
C PRO A 783 13.52 -20.64 37.73
N ASN A 784 14.11 -21.83 37.69
CA ASN A 784 14.09 -22.70 36.51
C ASN A 784 13.52 -24.10 36.80
N GLY A 785 13.15 -24.39 38.06
CA GLY A 785 12.43 -25.61 38.42
C GLY A 785 12.71 -26.09 39.84
N GLY A 786 11.63 -26.29 40.61
CA GLY A 786 11.67 -26.90 41.94
C GLY A 786 12.11 -25.98 43.08
N GLU A 787 12.35 -24.69 42.82
CA GLU A 787 12.58 -23.72 43.88
C GLU A 787 11.31 -23.49 44.74
N VAL A 788 11.51 -23.09 45.99
CA VAL A 788 10.44 -22.69 46.92
C VAL A 788 10.76 -21.30 47.43
N TRP A 789 9.93 -20.33 47.07
CA TRP A 789 10.10 -18.90 47.38
C TRP A 789 8.99 -18.49 48.35
N ASN A 790 9.33 -17.87 49.48
CA ASN A 790 8.34 -17.55 50.52
C ASN A 790 7.67 -16.20 50.20
N ILE A 791 6.37 -16.08 50.44
CA ILE A 791 5.64 -14.82 50.23
C ILE A 791 6.24 -13.68 51.04
N GLY A 792 6.25 -12.46 50.47
CA GLY A 792 6.79 -11.26 51.10
C GLY A 792 8.32 -11.18 51.18
N GLU A 793 9.06 -12.28 50.99
CA GLU A 793 10.52 -12.25 50.87
C GLU A 793 10.96 -11.63 49.53
N VAL A 794 12.25 -11.27 49.42
CA VAL A 794 12.85 -10.75 48.19
C VAL A 794 13.83 -11.77 47.63
N ASP A 795 13.37 -12.53 46.64
CA ASP A 795 14.19 -13.45 45.86
C ASP A 795 14.70 -12.77 44.57
N THR A 796 15.44 -13.50 43.72
CA THR A 796 16.05 -12.92 42.51
C THR A 796 15.79 -13.78 41.28
N ILE A 797 15.02 -13.23 40.34
CA ILE A 797 14.89 -13.78 38.98
C ILE A 797 16.21 -13.52 38.24
N ARG A 798 16.70 -14.50 37.48
CA ARG A 798 17.91 -14.42 36.66
C ARG A 798 17.68 -15.07 35.30
N TRP A 799 18.31 -14.50 34.28
CA TRP A 799 18.25 -14.98 32.90
C TRP A 799 19.58 -14.70 32.20
N PHE A 800 19.71 -15.19 30.97
CA PHE A 800 20.70 -14.76 30.00
C PHE A 800 19.97 -14.30 28.75
N ALA A 801 20.42 -13.19 28.14
CA ALA A 801 19.91 -12.70 26.87
C ALA A 801 21.10 -12.18 26.04
N GLN A 802 21.18 -12.59 24.78
CA GLN A 802 22.22 -12.18 23.85
C GLN A 802 21.65 -12.04 22.44
N ASP A 803 22.30 -11.26 21.58
CA ASP A 803 21.84 -11.01 20.22
C ASP A 803 22.99 -10.61 19.28
N ASN A 804 22.72 -10.52 17.97
CA ASN A 804 23.64 -9.94 16.98
C ASN A 804 23.79 -8.41 17.19
N VAL A 805 22.78 -7.75 17.77
CA VAL A 805 22.79 -6.34 18.21
C VAL A 805 22.67 -6.22 19.74
N ARG A 806 22.24 -5.05 20.23
CA ARG A 806 22.03 -4.79 21.66
C ARG A 806 20.57 -5.07 22.03
N ILE A 807 20.37 -5.95 23.01
CA ILE A 807 19.13 -6.04 23.80
C ILE A 807 18.78 -4.66 24.34
N ASP A 808 17.62 -4.12 23.96
CA ASP A 808 17.12 -2.86 24.49
C ASP A 808 16.35 -3.09 25.79
N SER A 809 15.45 -4.08 25.81
CA SER A 809 14.67 -4.37 27.01
C SER A 809 14.37 -5.84 27.27
N VAL A 810 13.98 -6.15 28.51
CA VAL A 810 13.54 -7.47 28.94
C VAL A 810 12.27 -7.34 29.76
N VAL A 811 11.19 -7.99 29.31
CA VAL A 811 9.93 -8.12 30.05
C VAL A 811 9.95 -9.40 30.87
N ILE A 812 9.61 -9.27 32.15
CA ILE A 812 9.51 -10.38 33.10
C ILE A 812 8.04 -10.56 33.47
N GLU A 813 7.55 -11.79 33.32
CA GLU A 813 6.21 -12.21 33.71
C GLU A 813 6.31 -13.48 34.57
N TYR A 814 5.32 -13.68 35.44
CA TYR A 814 5.15 -14.93 36.17
C TYR A 814 3.73 -15.47 36.01
N SER A 815 3.57 -16.77 36.22
CA SER A 815 2.29 -17.44 36.30
C SER A 815 2.17 -18.15 37.65
N THR A 816 0.95 -18.32 38.15
CA THR A 816 0.61 -19.16 39.32
C THR A 816 -0.31 -20.33 38.94
N ASN A 817 -0.51 -20.58 37.64
CA ASN A 817 -1.42 -21.59 37.09
C ASN A 817 -0.85 -22.28 35.84
N SER A 818 0.43 -22.64 35.89
CA SER A 818 1.17 -23.39 34.86
C SER A 818 1.11 -22.75 33.48
N GLY A 819 1.19 -21.42 33.41
CA GLY A 819 1.22 -20.64 32.17
C GLY A 819 -0.15 -20.37 31.54
N SER A 820 -1.25 -20.74 32.21
CA SER A 820 -2.61 -20.48 31.71
C SER A 820 -2.96 -19.00 31.68
N THR A 821 -2.45 -18.24 32.65
CA THR A 821 -2.45 -16.77 32.67
C THR A 821 -1.11 -16.26 33.17
N TRP A 822 -0.69 -15.10 32.64
CA TRP A 822 0.57 -14.45 32.98
C TRP A 822 0.32 -13.10 33.63
N SER A 823 1.09 -12.81 34.66
CA SER A 823 1.09 -11.57 35.42
C SER A 823 2.41 -10.85 35.16
N TYR A 824 2.31 -9.66 34.57
CA TYR A 824 3.45 -8.78 34.31
C TYR A 824 4.09 -8.29 35.63
N LEU A 825 5.42 -8.38 35.71
CA LEU A 825 6.20 -7.80 36.80
C LEU A 825 6.83 -6.46 36.39
N ILE A 826 7.67 -6.48 35.35
CA ILE A 826 8.49 -5.33 34.97
C ILE A 826 9.04 -5.46 33.54
N THR A 827 9.32 -4.31 32.92
CA THR A 827 10.23 -4.16 31.77
C THR A 827 11.53 -3.50 32.25
N ILE A 828 12.66 -4.11 31.95
CA ILE A 828 14.01 -3.62 32.29
C ILE A 828 14.69 -3.16 31.00
N THR A 829 15.18 -1.93 30.93
CA THR A 829 15.73 -1.31 29.69
C THR A 829 17.27 -1.27 29.63
N THR A 830 17.90 -2.12 30.44
CA THR A 830 19.35 -2.26 30.57
C THR A 830 19.72 -3.74 30.51
N GLY A 831 20.94 -4.04 30.05
CA GLY A 831 21.48 -5.41 29.97
C GLY A 831 21.81 -6.05 31.32
N ASP A 832 21.04 -5.72 32.35
CA ASP A 832 21.02 -6.46 33.60
C ASP A 832 20.48 -7.87 33.33
N SER A 833 20.96 -8.85 34.10
CA SER A 833 20.59 -10.27 33.97
C SER A 833 19.95 -10.80 35.27
N ILE A 834 19.51 -9.86 36.12
CA ILE A 834 19.00 -10.09 37.47
C ILE A 834 17.85 -9.13 37.78
N PHE A 835 16.82 -9.61 38.49
CA PHE A 835 15.72 -8.80 39.00
C PHE A 835 15.32 -9.26 40.41
N PRO A 836 15.53 -8.43 41.45
CA PRO A 836 15.01 -8.70 42.79
C PRO A 836 13.48 -8.60 42.80
N TRP A 837 12.80 -9.71 43.08
CA TRP A 837 11.34 -9.80 43.06
C TRP A 837 10.80 -9.98 44.49
N VAL A 838 9.92 -9.08 44.93
CA VAL A 838 9.11 -9.28 46.14
C VAL A 838 8.05 -10.33 45.83
N VAL A 839 8.14 -11.49 46.47
CA VAL A 839 7.28 -12.65 46.18
C VAL A 839 5.83 -12.33 46.58
N PRO A 840 4.84 -12.50 45.68
CA PRO A 840 3.47 -12.06 45.92
C PRO A 840 2.75 -12.94 46.95
N GLU A 841 1.79 -12.35 47.65
CA GLU A 841 0.86 -13.00 48.58
C GLU A 841 -0.20 -13.85 47.83
N THR A 842 0.27 -14.78 46.98
CA THR A 842 -0.59 -15.70 46.22
C THR A 842 0.11 -17.05 46.10
N PRO A 843 0.03 -17.90 47.15
CA PRO A 843 0.66 -19.20 47.18
C PRO A 843 0.20 -20.12 46.04
N SER A 844 1.14 -20.85 45.45
CA SER A 844 0.87 -21.83 44.40
C SER A 844 2.09 -22.73 44.15
N ASN A 845 1.84 -24.00 43.81
CA ASN A 845 2.84 -24.97 43.33
C ASN A 845 2.76 -25.17 41.80
N GLN A 846 2.15 -24.22 41.09
CA GLN A 846 1.96 -24.20 39.65
C GLN A 846 2.69 -22.99 39.03
N CYS A 847 3.81 -22.55 39.62
CA CYS A 847 4.44 -21.29 39.21
C CYS A 847 5.46 -21.47 38.08
N LEU A 848 5.47 -20.52 37.14
CA LEU A 848 6.44 -20.40 36.05
C LEU A 848 6.89 -18.94 35.92
N VAL A 849 8.12 -18.71 35.44
CA VAL A 849 8.59 -17.39 35.01
C VAL A 849 8.83 -17.42 33.50
N ARG A 850 8.44 -16.35 32.82
CA ARG A 850 8.73 -16.10 31.40
C ARG A 850 9.55 -14.84 31.27
N ILE A 851 10.57 -14.92 30.43
CA ILE A 851 11.47 -13.81 30.09
C ILE A 851 11.33 -13.58 28.59
N LYS A 852 10.94 -12.37 28.21
CA LYS A 852 10.90 -11.91 26.82
C LYS A 852 11.95 -10.82 26.65
N ALA A 853 12.97 -11.04 25.83
CA ALA A 853 13.94 -10.02 25.48
C ALA A 853 13.57 -9.37 24.15
N PHE A 854 13.71 -8.06 24.10
CA PHE A 854 13.49 -7.23 22.92
C PHE A 854 14.80 -6.53 22.58
N ASP A 855 15.21 -6.60 21.32
CA ASP A 855 16.32 -5.80 20.81
C ASP A 855 15.89 -4.33 20.59
N ASN A 856 16.80 -3.52 20.04
CA ASN A 856 16.52 -2.12 19.68
C ASN A 856 15.69 -1.97 18.38
N ASN A 857 15.29 -3.09 17.77
CA ASN A 857 14.52 -3.18 16.53
C ASN A 857 13.11 -3.79 16.75
N GLU A 858 12.74 -4.06 18.01
CA GLU A 858 11.49 -4.70 18.45
C GLU A 858 11.36 -6.20 18.10
N ASN A 859 12.46 -6.88 17.71
CA ASN A 859 12.49 -8.34 17.58
C ASN A 859 12.39 -8.99 18.98
N GLU A 860 11.56 -10.01 19.11
CA GLU A 860 11.25 -10.65 20.39
C GLU A 860 11.80 -12.08 20.46
N GLY A 861 12.65 -12.35 21.45
CA GLY A 861 13.00 -13.69 21.87
C GLY A 861 12.36 -14.02 23.22
N GLU A 862 11.83 -15.24 23.40
CA GLU A 862 11.29 -15.67 24.70
C GLU A 862 11.91 -16.98 25.21
N ASP A 863 11.96 -17.10 26.54
CA ASP A 863 12.16 -18.38 27.23
C ASP A 863 11.29 -18.47 28.49
N ILE A 864 10.98 -19.71 28.88
CA ILE A 864 10.12 -20.05 30.03
C ILE A 864 10.87 -21.04 30.91
N SER A 865 10.81 -20.85 32.23
CA SER A 865 11.41 -21.75 33.22
C SER A 865 11.13 -23.24 32.93
N ASP A 866 12.18 -24.06 32.84
CA ASP A 866 12.17 -25.49 32.44
C ASP A 866 11.19 -26.37 33.24
N SER A 867 10.83 -25.96 34.46
CA SER A 867 9.90 -26.67 35.33
C SER A 867 9.23 -25.74 36.35
N LEU A 868 8.16 -26.24 36.97
CA LEU A 868 7.39 -25.50 37.98
C LEU A 868 8.22 -25.20 39.23
N PHE A 869 8.08 -23.99 39.78
CA PHE A 869 8.51 -23.63 41.12
C PHE A 869 7.30 -23.39 42.04
N THR A 870 7.54 -23.18 43.34
CA THR A 870 6.50 -22.99 44.36
C THR A 870 6.63 -21.62 45.02
N ILE A 871 5.52 -20.90 45.12
CA ILE A 871 5.34 -19.77 46.04
C ILE A 871 4.63 -20.32 47.28
N TYR A 872 5.26 -20.17 48.45
CA TYR A 872 4.82 -20.79 49.71
C TYR A 872 4.61 -19.74 50.81
N ASP A 873 3.62 -19.96 51.67
CA ASP A 873 3.45 -19.19 52.90
C ASP A 873 3.98 -19.99 54.10
N PRO A 874 4.99 -19.48 54.84
CA PRO A 874 5.53 -20.14 56.02
C PRO A 874 4.83 -19.75 57.34
N GLU A 875 3.95 -18.75 57.35
CA GLU A 875 3.25 -18.31 58.56
C GLU A 875 2.00 -19.16 58.82
N ALA A 876 1.45 -19.10 60.04
CA ALA A 876 0.27 -19.87 60.42
C ALA A 876 -0.74 -18.96 61.14
N PRO A 877 -2.04 -19.20 60.98
CA PRO A 877 -3.08 -18.25 61.36
C PRO A 877 -3.14 -18.03 62.86
N VAL A 878 -3.14 -16.77 63.28
CA VAL A 878 -3.24 -16.40 64.69
C VAL A 878 -4.70 -16.42 65.10
N ILE A 879 -5.03 -17.28 66.07
CA ILE A 879 -6.36 -17.42 66.67
C ILE A 879 -6.32 -16.94 68.12
N GLN A 880 -7.42 -16.38 68.62
CA GLN A 880 -7.60 -16.05 70.03
C GLN A 880 -9.05 -16.27 70.48
N VAL A 881 -9.29 -17.16 71.44
CA VAL A 881 -10.61 -17.38 72.06
C VAL A 881 -10.91 -16.23 73.03
N LEU A 882 -12.09 -15.62 72.91
CA LEU A 882 -12.52 -14.50 73.76
C LEU A 882 -13.67 -14.85 74.70
N VAL A 883 -14.58 -15.72 74.26
CA VAL A 883 -15.69 -16.28 75.07
C VAL A 883 -16.01 -17.68 74.54
N PRO A 884 -16.22 -18.69 75.41
CA PRO A 884 -15.96 -18.66 76.85
C PRO A 884 -14.44 -18.68 77.10
N ASN A 885 -13.99 -17.96 78.11
CA ASN A 885 -12.56 -17.87 78.44
C ASN A 885 -12.24 -18.21 79.91
N GLY A 886 -13.24 -18.51 80.73
CA GLY A 886 -13.06 -19.10 82.05
C GLY A 886 -14.07 -18.63 83.08
N GLY A 887 -14.62 -19.58 83.85
CA GLY A 887 -15.53 -19.31 84.96
C GLY A 887 -16.98 -18.99 84.56
N GLU A 888 -17.33 -18.99 83.28
CA GLU A 888 -18.72 -18.92 82.84
C GLU A 888 -19.49 -20.19 83.27
N VAL A 889 -20.80 -20.04 83.49
CA VAL A 889 -21.73 -21.15 83.75
C VAL A 889 -22.86 -21.05 82.74
N TRP A 890 -22.95 -22.03 81.84
CA TRP A 890 -23.89 -22.08 80.73
C TRP A 890 -24.85 -23.26 80.89
N TYR A 891 -26.15 -23.00 80.76
CA TYR A 891 -27.16 -24.03 81.01
C TYR A 891 -27.69 -24.64 79.71
N TRP A 892 -28.14 -25.90 79.78
CA TRP A 892 -28.73 -26.61 78.65
C TRP A 892 -29.86 -25.81 77.96
N ASP A 893 -29.98 -25.96 76.64
CA ASP A 893 -30.92 -25.24 75.77
C ASP A 893 -30.77 -23.70 75.72
N GLU A 894 -29.86 -23.10 76.51
CA GLU A 894 -29.49 -21.70 76.31
C GLU A 894 -28.69 -21.53 75.01
N VAL A 895 -28.73 -20.32 74.45
CA VAL A 895 -27.92 -19.93 73.30
C VAL A 895 -26.91 -18.90 73.78
N HIS A 896 -25.63 -19.24 73.72
CA HIS A 896 -24.52 -18.36 74.08
C HIS A 896 -23.63 -18.10 72.86
N GLN A 897 -22.90 -16.99 72.86
CA GLN A 897 -21.98 -16.65 71.78
C GLN A 897 -20.57 -17.12 72.12
N ILE A 898 -20.05 -18.07 71.34
CA ILE A 898 -18.61 -18.29 71.24
C ILE A 898 -18.05 -17.13 70.42
N ARG A 899 -16.98 -16.49 70.89
CA ARG A 899 -16.36 -15.32 70.24
C ARG A 899 -14.85 -15.48 70.18
N TRP A 900 -14.25 -15.03 69.09
CA TRP A 900 -12.80 -15.12 68.88
C TRP A 900 -12.28 -13.97 68.00
N ASN A 901 -10.98 -13.71 68.09
CA ASN A 901 -10.25 -13.00 67.03
C ASN A 901 -9.52 -14.05 66.17
N SER A 902 -9.37 -13.77 64.88
CA SER A 902 -8.60 -14.59 63.97
C SER A 902 -8.01 -13.73 62.86
N SER A 903 -6.71 -13.86 62.59
CA SER A 903 -5.98 -13.07 61.60
C SER A 903 -4.82 -13.86 61.02
N ASP A 904 -4.52 -13.62 59.75
CA ASP A 904 -3.50 -14.31 58.99
C ASP A 904 -2.97 -13.38 57.87
N ASN A 905 -1.80 -13.66 57.29
CA ASN A 905 -1.16 -12.81 56.28
C ASN A 905 -1.81 -12.97 54.88
N ILE A 906 -2.25 -14.16 54.50
CA ILE A 906 -2.97 -14.47 53.25
C ILE A 906 -4.46 -14.69 53.46
N GLY A 907 -4.86 -14.97 54.70
CA GLY A 907 -6.25 -15.13 55.11
C GLY A 907 -6.62 -16.58 55.43
N ILE A 908 -7.64 -16.71 56.25
CA ILE A 908 -8.07 -18.00 56.81
C ILE A 908 -9.09 -18.65 55.87
N GLU A 909 -8.76 -19.83 55.36
CA GLU A 909 -9.65 -20.63 54.52
C GLU A 909 -10.77 -21.26 55.35
N SER A 910 -10.44 -21.83 56.52
CA SER A 910 -11.44 -22.46 57.39
C SER A 910 -11.11 -22.43 58.88
N LEU A 911 -12.15 -22.55 59.71
CA LEU A 911 -12.07 -22.64 61.17
C LEU A 911 -12.87 -23.85 61.68
N ASN A 912 -12.36 -24.50 62.73
CA ASN A 912 -13.04 -25.56 63.46
C ASN A 912 -13.09 -25.24 64.96
N ILE A 913 -14.29 -25.24 65.55
CA ILE A 913 -14.52 -25.03 66.99
C ILE A 913 -14.79 -26.38 67.65
N TYR A 914 -14.03 -26.71 68.70
CA TYR A 914 -14.17 -27.94 69.46
C TYR A 914 -14.46 -27.69 70.93
N LEU A 915 -15.23 -28.58 71.55
CA LEU A 915 -15.45 -28.64 72.99
C LEU A 915 -14.63 -29.79 73.62
N SER A 916 -13.83 -29.44 74.63
CA SER A 916 -13.34 -30.35 75.66
C SER A 916 -14.32 -30.37 76.83
N VAL A 917 -14.44 -31.50 77.53
CA VAL A 917 -15.19 -31.63 78.79
C VAL A 917 -14.35 -32.19 79.94
N ASP A 918 -13.04 -32.28 79.74
CA ASP A 918 -12.09 -32.97 80.62
C ASP A 918 -10.82 -32.13 80.94
N SER A 919 -10.94 -30.80 80.91
CA SER A 919 -9.83 -29.84 81.08
C SER A 919 -8.78 -29.91 79.96
N GLY A 920 -9.20 -30.23 78.74
CA GLY A 920 -8.36 -30.15 77.54
C GLY A 920 -7.52 -31.40 77.28
N MET A 921 -7.80 -32.51 77.98
CA MET A 921 -7.14 -33.79 77.68
C MET A 921 -7.66 -34.37 76.36
N THR A 922 -8.94 -34.16 76.02
CA THR A 922 -9.53 -34.53 74.73
C THR A 922 -10.50 -33.47 74.22
N TYR A 923 -10.61 -33.35 72.89
CA TYR A 923 -11.55 -32.48 72.19
C TYR A 923 -12.50 -33.30 71.29
N PRO A 924 -13.37 -34.16 71.87
CA PRO A 924 -14.12 -35.15 71.10
C PRO A 924 -15.32 -34.58 70.35
N PHE A 925 -15.73 -33.34 70.63
CA PHE A 925 -16.91 -32.72 70.04
C PHE A 925 -16.51 -31.57 69.11
N LEU A 926 -16.69 -31.73 67.80
CA LEU A 926 -16.71 -30.61 66.85
C LEU A 926 -18.06 -29.89 67.00
N ILE A 927 -18.03 -28.63 67.41
CA ILE A 927 -19.23 -27.78 67.56
C ILE A 927 -19.65 -27.22 66.21
N ALA A 928 -18.70 -26.65 65.47
CA ALA A 928 -18.95 -25.98 64.20
C ALA A 928 -17.69 -25.92 63.33
N HIS A 929 -17.92 -25.83 62.02
CA HIS A 929 -16.93 -25.66 60.96
C HIS A 929 -17.34 -24.47 60.09
N PHE A 930 -16.39 -23.60 59.74
CA PHE A 930 -16.61 -22.35 59.01
C PHE A 930 -15.66 -22.28 57.82
N ASN A 931 -16.15 -21.71 56.71
CA ASN A 931 -15.38 -21.36 55.52
C ASN A 931 -15.39 -19.82 55.35
N THR A 932 -15.33 -19.09 56.47
CA THR A 932 -15.59 -17.66 56.58
C THR A 932 -14.79 -17.04 57.72
N ASN A 933 -14.39 -15.78 57.57
CA ASN A 933 -13.78 -14.94 58.62
C ASN A 933 -14.81 -14.44 59.66
N ASP A 934 -15.77 -15.28 60.05
CA ASP A 934 -16.65 -14.96 61.17
C ASP A 934 -15.84 -14.91 62.47
N SER A 935 -16.31 -14.12 63.45
CA SER A 935 -15.68 -13.94 64.77
C SER A 935 -16.62 -14.30 65.93
N ILE A 936 -17.83 -14.77 65.60
CA ILE A 936 -18.93 -15.05 66.52
C ILE A 936 -19.69 -16.28 66.02
N TYR A 937 -20.02 -17.20 66.92
CA TYR A 937 -20.93 -18.32 66.66
C TYR A 937 -21.98 -18.44 67.77
N GLU A 938 -23.25 -18.50 67.39
CA GLU A 938 -24.35 -18.76 68.32
C GLU A 938 -24.47 -20.26 68.57
N TRP A 939 -24.06 -20.68 69.78
CA TRP A 939 -24.03 -22.08 70.19
C TRP A 939 -25.19 -22.39 71.16
N THR A 940 -26.05 -23.33 70.75
CA THR A 940 -27.02 -23.94 71.67
C THR A 940 -26.31 -24.96 72.55
N ILE A 941 -26.40 -24.77 73.86
CA ILE A 941 -25.67 -25.58 74.84
C ILE A 941 -26.25 -27.01 74.93
N PRO A 942 -25.42 -28.05 74.70
CA PRO A 942 -25.88 -29.44 74.70
C PRO A 942 -26.09 -29.97 76.13
N GLU A 943 -26.82 -31.08 76.25
CA GLU A 943 -27.10 -31.80 77.51
C GLU A 943 -25.84 -32.54 78.06
N VAL A 944 -24.75 -31.81 78.31
CA VAL A 944 -23.47 -32.36 78.78
C VAL A 944 -23.03 -31.66 80.06
N ASN A 945 -22.99 -32.37 81.18
CA ASN A 945 -22.57 -31.81 82.47
C ASN A 945 -21.04 -31.92 82.65
N SER A 946 -20.35 -30.79 82.77
CA SER A 946 -18.95 -30.72 83.21
C SER A 946 -18.58 -29.32 83.68
N ASP A 947 -17.81 -29.24 84.78
CA ASP A 947 -17.14 -28.04 85.30
C ASP A 947 -15.73 -27.83 84.69
N ARG A 948 -15.37 -28.69 83.72
CA ARG A 948 -14.04 -28.78 83.09
C ARG A 948 -14.10 -28.54 81.58
N CYS A 949 -15.03 -27.69 81.14
CA CYS A 949 -15.19 -27.39 79.72
C CYS A 949 -14.14 -26.39 79.22
N LEU A 950 -13.63 -26.61 78.01
CA LEU A 950 -12.76 -25.65 77.29
C LEU A 950 -13.19 -25.61 75.82
N ILE A 951 -13.15 -24.44 75.20
CA ILE A 951 -13.26 -24.31 73.75
C ILE A 951 -11.87 -24.25 73.15
N LYS A 952 -11.61 -25.05 72.12
CA LYS A 952 -10.45 -24.92 71.23
C LYS A 952 -10.92 -24.49 69.86
N ILE A 953 -10.29 -23.47 69.28
CA ILE A 953 -10.55 -23.04 67.90
C ILE A 953 -9.27 -23.27 67.11
N THR A 954 -9.37 -23.95 65.97
CA THR A 954 -8.27 -24.25 65.05
C THR A 954 -8.57 -23.64 63.69
N GLY A 955 -7.69 -22.77 63.20
CA GLY A 955 -7.76 -22.17 61.88
C GLY A 955 -6.76 -22.79 60.92
N TYR A 956 -7.13 -22.77 59.64
CA TYR A 956 -6.34 -23.20 58.50
C TYR A 956 -6.33 -22.06 57.49
N ASP A 957 -5.15 -21.61 57.08
CA ASP A 957 -4.98 -20.68 55.95
C ASP A 957 -5.08 -21.41 54.59
N ILE A 958 -4.98 -20.64 53.52
CA ILE A 958 -5.07 -21.10 52.12
C ILE A 958 -3.88 -22.03 51.74
N SER A 959 -2.75 -21.94 52.44
CA SER A 959 -1.58 -22.82 52.29
C SER A 959 -1.66 -24.08 53.17
N ASN A 960 -2.76 -24.26 53.91
CA ASN A 960 -2.98 -25.31 54.91
C ASN A 960 -2.04 -25.26 56.13
N ASN A 961 -1.35 -24.14 56.42
CA ASN A 961 -0.72 -24.03 57.73
C ASN A 961 -1.82 -23.92 58.81
N THR A 962 -1.48 -24.30 60.05
CA THR A 962 -2.47 -24.56 61.09
C THR A 962 -2.10 -23.84 62.38
N GLY A 963 -2.98 -22.94 62.82
CA GLY A 963 -2.89 -22.27 64.10
C GLY A 963 -4.10 -22.55 64.97
N PHE A 964 -3.96 -22.44 66.29
CA PHE A 964 -5.07 -22.67 67.21
C PHE A 964 -4.90 -21.91 68.52
N ASP A 965 -6.02 -21.71 69.20
CA ASP A 965 -6.05 -21.24 70.58
C ASP A 965 -7.11 -22.00 71.41
N THR A 966 -7.07 -21.86 72.73
CA THR A 966 -7.95 -22.52 73.69
C THR A 966 -8.30 -21.58 74.82
N SER A 967 -9.54 -21.64 75.34
CA SER A 967 -9.99 -20.89 76.52
C SER A 967 -8.94 -20.90 77.66
N ASP A 968 -8.61 -19.73 78.20
CA ASP A 968 -7.61 -19.52 79.27
C ASP A 968 -7.90 -20.33 80.55
N SER A 969 -9.16 -20.67 80.80
CA SER A 969 -9.59 -21.45 81.96
C SER A 969 -10.91 -22.18 81.71
N CYS A 970 -11.19 -23.18 82.56
CA CYS A 970 -12.41 -23.99 82.44
C CYS A 970 -13.68 -23.16 82.68
N PHE A 971 -14.71 -23.42 81.89
CA PHE A 971 -16.09 -22.99 82.14
C PHE A 971 -16.96 -24.21 82.48
N THR A 972 -18.18 -23.96 82.99
CA THR A 972 -19.12 -25.01 83.39
C THR A 972 -20.29 -25.09 82.41
N ILE A 973 -20.66 -26.31 82.02
CA ILE A 973 -21.94 -26.62 81.39
C ILE A 973 -22.76 -27.49 82.35
N GLY A 974 -24.04 -27.15 82.55
CA GLY A 974 -24.89 -27.83 83.52
C GLY A 974 -26.40 -27.76 83.25
N GLU A 975 -27.17 -28.63 83.90
CA GLU A 975 -28.62 -28.45 84.02
C GLU A 975 -28.95 -27.28 84.95
N TYR A 976 -30.11 -26.63 84.74
CA TYR A 976 -30.60 -25.52 85.55
C TYR A 976 -31.04 -25.97 86.98
N GLY A 977 -30.05 -26.22 87.83
CA GLY A 977 -30.18 -26.25 89.30
C GLY A 977 -30.77 -27.52 89.92
N VAL A 978 -29.89 -28.44 90.32
CA VAL A 978 -30.06 -29.17 91.60
C VAL A 978 -28.79 -29.04 92.45
N SER A 979 -28.66 -27.90 93.13
CA SER A 979 -27.96 -27.82 94.42
C SER A 979 -29.00 -27.58 95.52
N GLU A 980 -28.82 -28.22 96.67
CA GLU A 980 -29.92 -28.48 97.60
C GLU A 980 -30.53 -27.23 98.27
N ASN A 981 -31.85 -27.28 98.47
CA ASN A 981 -32.61 -26.50 99.47
C ASN A 981 -32.82 -24.98 99.28
N GLN A 982 -33.24 -24.52 98.09
CA GLN A 982 -34.21 -23.41 98.02
C GLN A 982 -35.30 -23.65 96.97
N THR A 983 -36.56 -23.81 97.41
CA THR A 983 -37.72 -23.71 96.51
C THR A 983 -37.88 -22.27 96.06
N PHE A 984 -37.43 -21.95 94.85
CA PHE A 984 -37.55 -20.61 94.27
C PHE A 984 -39.03 -20.31 93.97
N VAL A 985 -39.72 -19.73 94.95
CA VAL A 985 -41.05 -19.16 94.75
C VAL A 985 -40.87 -17.88 93.93
N PRO A 986 -41.49 -17.73 92.75
CA PRO A 986 -41.36 -16.52 91.95
C PRO A 986 -41.83 -15.31 92.76
N GLU A 987 -41.17 -14.15 92.64
CA GLU A 987 -41.60 -12.94 93.39
C GLU A 987 -42.87 -12.29 92.80
N LYS A 988 -43.16 -12.55 91.53
CA LYS A 988 -44.27 -11.94 90.78
C LYS A 988 -44.95 -12.95 89.84
N PHE A 989 -46.18 -12.62 89.43
CA PHE A 989 -46.83 -13.32 88.34
C PHE A 989 -46.18 -12.99 86.99
N ASP A 990 -46.04 -13.98 86.12
CA ASP A 990 -45.57 -13.80 84.75
C ASP A 990 -46.11 -14.91 83.83
N LEU A 991 -46.09 -14.68 82.52
CA LEU A 991 -46.54 -15.61 81.48
C LEU A 991 -45.56 -15.60 80.28
N HIS A 992 -44.92 -16.74 80.04
CA HIS A 992 -44.07 -16.98 78.87
C HIS A 992 -44.69 -18.03 77.94
N ILE A 993 -44.58 -17.80 76.63
CA ILE A 993 -44.84 -18.85 75.62
C ILE A 993 -43.54 -19.63 75.46
N LEU A 994 -43.63 -20.96 75.58
CA LEU A 994 -42.49 -21.89 75.39
C LEU A 994 -42.49 -22.56 74.01
N SER A 995 -43.60 -22.49 73.27
CA SER A 995 -43.63 -22.93 71.87
C SER A 995 -42.98 -21.91 70.95
N SER A 996 -42.41 -22.38 69.83
CA SER A 996 -42.09 -21.53 68.68
C SER A 996 -43.28 -20.66 68.29
N ASN A 997 -43.03 -19.44 67.83
CA ASN A 997 -44.08 -18.52 67.41
C ASN A 997 -43.67 -17.91 66.06
N PRO A 998 -44.19 -18.41 64.92
CA PRO A 998 -45.42 -19.21 64.78
C PRO A 998 -45.34 -20.68 65.25
N LEU A 999 -46.50 -21.26 65.57
CA LEU A 999 -46.69 -22.67 65.94
C LEU A 999 -47.68 -23.39 65.01
N ARG A 1000 -47.51 -24.71 64.88
CA ARG A 1000 -48.42 -25.57 64.09
C ARG A 1000 -49.42 -26.36 64.92
N THR A 1001 -49.02 -26.98 66.03
CA THR A 1001 -49.82 -28.04 66.70
C THR A 1001 -50.15 -27.76 68.16
N ASN A 1002 -49.17 -27.52 69.02
CA ASN A 1002 -49.36 -27.34 70.46
C ASN A 1002 -48.78 -26.02 70.94
N LEU A 1003 -49.58 -25.26 71.69
CA LEU A 1003 -49.14 -24.11 72.47
C LEU A 1003 -48.74 -24.57 73.87
N LYS A 1004 -47.46 -24.46 74.23
CA LYS A 1004 -46.96 -24.57 75.60
C LYS A 1004 -46.74 -23.18 76.18
N ILE A 1005 -47.17 -22.97 77.42
CA ILE A 1005 -46.96 -21.75 78.20
C ILE A 1005 -46.44 -22.07 79.59
N ARG A 1006 -45.54 -21.25 80.13
CA ARG A 1006 -45.10 -21.28 81.53
C ARG A 1006 -45.69 -20.08 82.25
N MET A 1007 -46.33 -20.32 83.39
CA MET A 1007 -46.85 -19.28 84.27
C MET A 1007 -46.11 -19.30 85.61
N SER A 1008 -45.59 -18.15 86.01
CA SER A 1008 -44.95 -17.94 87.32
C SER A 1008 -46.03 -17.55 88.32
N ILE A 1009 -46.08 -18.20 89.48
CA ILE A 1009 -47.12 -18.00 90.49
C ILE A 1009 -46.44 -17.75 91.85
N PRO A 1010 -46.48 -16.52 92.41
CA PRO A 1010 -45.87 -16.17 93.70
C PRO A 1010 -46.68 -16.67 94.90
N VAL A 1011 -48.00 -16.78 94.76
CA VAL A 1011 -48.92 -17.11 95.85
C VAL A 1011 -50.05 -18.00 95.35
N LYS A 1012 -50.51 -18.92 96.21
CA LYS A 1012 -51.60 -19.85 95.91
C LYS A 1012 -52.87 -19.09 95.52
N THR A 1013 -53.24 -19.15 94.25
CA THR A 1013 -54.40 -18.41 93.71
C THR A 1013 -55.18 -19.22 92.69
N SER A 1014 -56.41 -18.77 92.38
CA SER A 1014 -57.16 -19.25 91.22
C SER A 1014 -56.61 -18.62 89.96
N ILE A 1015 -56.21 -19.44 88.99
CA ILE A 1015 -55.80 -18.97 87.66
C ILE A 1015 -56.86 -19.37 86.61
N GLU A 1016 -57.10 -18.48 85.65
CA GLU A 1016 -57.88 -18.75 84.46
C GLU A 1016 -57.06 -18.38 83.21
N ILE A 1017 -56.98 -19.27 82.22
CA ILE A 1017 -56.27 -19.03 80.97
C ILE A 1017 -57.20 -19.32 79.80
N LYS A 1018 -57.35 -18.31 78.94
CA LYS A 1018 -58.24 -18.26 77.79
C LYS A 1018 -57.44 -17.96 76.52
N ILE A 1019 -57.85 -18.56 75.41
CA ILE A 1019 -57.41 -18.17 74.07
C ILE A 1019 -58.55 -17.46 73.34
N TYR A 1020 -58.22 -16.35 72.68
CA TYR A 1020 -59.10 -15.46 71.94
C TYR A 1020 -58.67 -15.38 70.48
N ASP A 1021 -59.61 -15.18 69.57
CA ASP A 1021 -59.32 -14.76 68.20
C ASP A 1021 -59.10 -13.24 68.10
N ILE A 1022 -58.72 -12.77 66.91
CA ILE A 1022 -58.46 -11.35 66.63
C ILE A 1022 -59.68 -10.42 66.80
N THR A 1023 -60.90 -10.98 66.86
CA THR A 1023 -62.14 -10.20 67.11
C THR A 1023 -62.41 -10.01 68.61
N GLY A 1024 -61.60 -10.59 69.49
CA GLY A 1024 -61.82 -10.58 70.94
C GLY A 1024 -62.83 -11.62 71.40
N LYS A 1025 -63.24 -12.57 70.56
CA LYS A 1025 -64.11 -13.68 70.95
C LYS A 1025 -63.29 -14.75 71.67
N VAL A 1026 -63.77 -15.20 72.84
CA VAL A 1026 -63.19 -16.35 73.55
C VAL A 1026 -63.38 -17.60 72.69
N ILE A 1027 -62.28 -18.22 72.29
CA ILE A 1027 -62.26 -19.50 71.60
C ILE A 1027 -62.38 -20.65 72.62
N LYS A 1028 -61.59 -20.60 73.70
CA LYS A 1028 -61.66 -21.59 74.79
C LYS A 1028 -60.97 -21.11 76.08
N THR A 1029 -61.60 -21.35 77.23
CA THR A 1029 -60.89 -21.45 78.51
C THR A 1029 -60.25 -22.83 78.62
N PHE A 1030 -58.92 -22.92 78.74
CA PHE A 1030 -58.20 -24.20 78.82
C PHE A 1030 -57.51 -24.45 80.16
N VAL A 1031 -57.44 -23.43 81.03
CA VAL A 1031 -57.13 -23.61 82.46
C VAL A 1031 -58.14 -22.78 83.27
N ASN A 1032 -58.74 -23.37 84.30
CA ASN A 1032 -59.49 -22.67 85.34
C ASN A 1032 -59.42 -23.50 86.63
N LYS A 1033 -58.45 -23.21 87.51
CA LYS A 1033 -58.22 -23.96 88.77
C LYS A 1033 -57.37 -23.17 89.77
N LYS A 1034 -57.38 -23.56 91.04
CA LYS A 1034 -56.36 -23.13 92.01
C LYS A 1034 -55.04 -23.84 91.77
N VAL A 1035 -53.93 -23.12 91.94
CA VAL A 1035 -52.56 -23.61 91.75
C VAL A 1035 -51.67 -23.10 92.88
N GLU A 1036 -50.73 -23.93 93.34
CA GLU A 1036 -49.75 -23.58 94.39
C GLU A 1036 -48.64 -22.66 93.85
N PRO A 1037 -47.85 -21.99 94.71
CA PRO A 1037 -46.70 -21.20 94.26
C PRO A 1037 -45.68 -22.02 93.47
N GLY A 1038 -44.99 -21.39 92.52
CA GLY A 1038 -43.97 -22.01 91.64
C GLY A 1038 -44.14 -21.66 90.16
N HIS A 1039 -43.33 -22.26 89.31
CA HIS A 1039 -43.48 -22.19 87.85
C HIS A 1039 -44.30 -23.39 87.33
N HIS A 1040 -45.41 -23.13 86.65
CA HIS A 1040 -46.32 -24.16 86.15
C HIS A 1040 -46.42 -24.11 84.63
N THR A 1041 -46.29 -25.26 83.98
CA THR A 1041 -46.40 -25.35 82.50
C THR A 1041 -47.75 -25.91 82.10
N PHE A 1042 -48.44 -25.23 81.18
CA PHE A 1042 -49.72 -25.66 80.61
C PHE A 1042 -49.61 -25.83 79.10
N SER A 1043 -50.40 -26.75 78.54
CA SER A 1043 -50.42 -27.04 77.11
C SER A 1043 -51.83 -26.95 76.55
N PHE A 1044 -51.96 -26.45 75.32
CA PHE A 1044 -53.22 -26.36 74.58
C PHE A 1044 -53.01 -26.89 73.15
N ASP A 1045 -53.84 -27.85 72.74
CA ASP A 1045 -53.82 -28.38 71.36
C ASP A 1045 -54.58 -27.42 70.43
N CYS A 1046 -53.82 -26.84 69.51
CA CYS A 1046 -54.25 -25.84 68.54
C CYS A 1046 -54.65 -26.44 67.19
N LYS A 1047 -54.58 -27.76 66.98
CA LYS A 1047 -54.65 -28.39 65.64
C LYS A 1047 -55.92 -28.06 64.84
N ASN A 1048 -57.03 -27.80 65.52
CA ASN A 1048 -58.32 -27.52 64.88
C ASN A 1048 -58.64 -26.01 64.80
N LEU A 1049 -57.66 -25.14 65.10
CA LEU A 1049 -57.77 -23.71 64.87
C LEU A 1049 -57.22 -23.35 63.47
N PRO A 1050 -57.90 -22.49 62.70
CA PRO A 1050 -57.39 -22.01 61.42
C PRO A 1050 -56.12 -21.14 61.59
N SER A 1051 -55.38 -20.95 60.50
CA SER A 1051 -54.23 -20.03 60.47
C SER A 1051 -54.66 -18.61 60.86
N GLY A 1052 -53.93 -17.98 61.78
CA GLY A 1052 -54.29 -16.65 62.26
C GLY A 1052 -53.52 -16.20 63.52
N ILE A 1053 -53.81 -14.98 63.94
CA ILE A 1053 -53.29 -14.39 65.18
C ILE A 1053 -54.30 -14.62 66.31
N TYR A 1054 -53.82 -15.20 67.40
CA TYR A 1054 -54.58 -15.49 68.61
C TYR A 1054 -53.94 -14.81 69.82
N PHE A 1055 -54.77 -14.52 70.82
CA PHE A 1055 -54.34 -13.89 72.06
C PHE A 1055 -54.61 -14.82 73.24
N VAL A 1056 -53.55 -15.12 73.99
CA VAL A 1056 -53.59 -15.96 75.18
C VAL A 1056 -53.66 -15.03 76.38
N ALA A 1057 -54.83 -14.90 77.01
CA ALA A 1057 -55.00 -14.12 78.23
C ALA A 1057 -54.95 -15.04 79.45
N ALA A 1058 -54.18 -14.65 80.47
CA ALA A 1058 -54.14 -15.32 81.76
C ALA A 1058 -54.50 -14.33 82.86
N THR A 1059 -55.40 -14.73 83.77
CA THR A 1059 -55.73 -14.01 85.00
C THR A 1059 -55.38 -14.86 86.21
N ALA A 1060 -54.90 -14.22 87.29
CA ALA A 1060 -54.48 -14.88 88.52
C ALA A 1060 -54.60 -13.92 89.72
N GLY A 1061 -55.71 -14.01 90.47
CA GLY A 1061 -56.08 -12.94 91.39
C GLY A 1061 -56.26 -11.62 90.64
N ASP A 1062 -55.57 -10.56 91.10
CA ASP A 1062 -55.59 -9.24 90.46
C ASP A 1062 -54.67 -9.11 89.23
N PHE A 1063 -53.78 -10.09 88.99
CA PHE A 1063 -52.91 -10.09 87.82
C PHE A 1063 -53.68 -10.49 86.56
N SER A 1064 -53.48 -9.74 85.48
CA SER A 1064 -53.99 -10.04 84.13
C SER A 1064 -52.93 -9.73 83.10
N THR A 1065 -52.69 -10.66 82.16
CA THR A 1065 -51.72 -10.46 81.07
C THR A 1065 -52.19 -11.14 79.78
N VAL A 1066 -51.73 -10.65 78.63
CA VAL A 1066 -52.04 -11.18 77.31
C VAL A 1066 -50.76 -11.37 76.49
N LYS A 1067 -50.59 -12.54 75.87
CA LYS A 1067 -49.47 -12.83 74.96
C LYS A 1067 -49.99 -13.26 73.57
N LYS A 1068 -49.33 -12.81 72.51
CA LYS A 1068 -49.69 -13.08 71.11
C LYS A 1068 -49.14 -14.44 70.66
N ALA A 1069 -49.99 -15.27 70.07
CA ALA A 1069 -49.62 -16.56 69.46
C ALA A 1069 -50.07 -16.59 67.98
N ILE A 1070 -49.17 -16.90 67.06
CA ILE A 1070 -49.46 -17.01 65.62
C ILE A 1070 -49.56 -18.51 65.29
N ILE A 1071 -50.73 -18.94 64.82
CA ILE A 1071 -50.95 -20.32 64.38
C ILE A 1071 -50.85 -20.36 62.86
N ILE A 1072 -50.07 -21.30 62.32
CA ILE A 1072 -50.00 -21.59 60.89
C ILE A 1072 -50.36 -23.06 60.68
N ARG A 1073 -51.39 -23.30 59.87
CA ARG A 1073 -51.74 -24.59 59.26
C ARG A 1073 -51.05 -24.65 57.90
#